data_AF-B1ZQU0-F1
#
_entry.id   AF-B1ZQU0-F1
#
_cell.length_a   1.000
_cell.length_b   1.000
_cell.length_c   1.000
_cell.angle_alpha   90.00
_cell.angle_beta   90.00
_cell.angle_gamma   90.00
#
_symmetry.space_group_name_H-M   'P 1'
#
loop_
_entity.id
_entity.type
_entity.pdbx_description
1 polymer ?
#
loop_
_entity_poly.entity_id
_entity_poly.type
_entity_poly.pdbx_seq_one_letter_code
_entity_poly.pdbx_strand_id
1 'polypeptide(L)'
;MSNAPALRSLIWEWIQVALLGANLIWTTLCLGGFRAETMVVTSMLTGLLFVVHLLARADAAAARVWPANGANGDEWRGAAPAVERAEGPPDPDVARRMSGGMEGTAVLPALTRKATLAPRPGDVSLHPASWLVLPFLVYAAANVAWISPVPWLGWRDWFGWAQLGIMFWVALNGVRSPAARGTLFTLLLLLGLTAVVLGCYQRFVRPDWLMLGRTQVQQFVGRASGSFGIPNSLAALLLLLLPPCCALALRRGASAVQRVLFGYVAVVFLLGLGLTVSRGAWISLAVVLVAWPLFARGGSWRRRLGWTAVVGVTLGAIALTAFFQVDLVRERWIKLKQDSGELSRPILWRGAWRIFAEHPVWGSGAGSFAVAFEKHRPATFQDDPLWAHNDYLNTLSDYGAVGFTLCFGAWAVVGWGAHRARKRGRTGFPDQAALHAAAGSGDSALQDPPVTAAGLLDSAMFRRGLAAGLVAFALQLFVDFHFKIPALALAFAVVAALYVQAAWPQCRAPAERGDFFKAWGFAAVAFATLIGLIGHVLPLYRAEALRYDARRAIDRLAVRATPVSEWRPVLTDALKALQRANRIDPTNAAAWADLSYVKALFAWIEPTRLDAFAIEAEHAADRALALSKADPEFWIRRGVALDMRRRHLEAGAAFVQAVATAPAWAGAWYHHAFHLSLIPSQRGRALAAVEFCLRLDAGNREAQALRRRLTESGGAP
;
A
#
# COMPACT_ATOMS: atom_id res chain seq x y z
N MET A 1 10.92 2.61 42.88
CA MET A 1 9.76 2.72 41.96
C MET A 1 9.96 3.80 40.87
N SER A 2 11.19 4.08 40.41
CA SER A 2 11.54 5.17 39.48
C SER A 2 11.33 4.88 37.97
N ASN A 3 10.78 3.71 37.61
CA ASN A 3 10.68 3.25 36.21
C ASN A 3 9.29 3.43 35.56
N ALA A 4 8.28 3.95 36.26
CA ALA A 4 6.90 4.00 35.76
C ALA A 4 6.74 4.75 34.41
N PRO A 5 7.39 5.90 34.15
CA PRO A 5 7.27 6.59 32.85
C PRO A 5 7.93 5.85 31.69
N ALA A 6 9.06 5.20 31.95
CA ALA A 6 9.76 4.39 30.93
C ALA A 6 8.95 3.13 30.58
N LEU A 7 8.35 2.48 31.58
CA LEU A 7 7.46 1.35 31.39
C LEU A 7 6.21 1.73 30.59
N ARG A 8 5.56 2.86 30.91
CA ARG A 8 4.39 3.36 30.17
C ARG A 8 4.65 3.56 28.70
N SER A 9 5.76 4.21 28.34
CA SER A 9 6.06 4.40 26.92
C SER A 9 6.46 3.11 26.20
N LEU A 10 7.08 2.16 26.90
CA LEU A 10 7.36 0.86 26.33
C LEU A 10 6.05 0.13 25.99
N ILE A 11 5.04 0.21 26.86
CA ILE A 11 3.70 -0.33 26.62
C ILE A 11 3.08 0.29 25.35
N TRP A 12 3.08 1.62 25.24
CA TRP A 12 2.55 2.31 24.06
C TRP A 12 3.24 1.90 22.75
N GLU A 13 4.56 1.74 22.78
CA GLU A 13 5.33 1.28 21.62
C GLU A 13 4.91 -0.14 21.21
N TRP A 14 4.82 -1.08 22.15
CA TRP A 14 4.47 -2.46 21.83
C TRP A 14 3.01 -2.64 21.38
N ILE A 15 2.07 -1.82 21.86
CA ILE A 15 0.70 -1.78 21.31
C ILE A 15 0.74 -1.35 19.85
N GLN A 16 1.53 -0.33 19.50
CA GLN A 16 1.70 0.11 18.11
C GLN A 16 2.35 -0.98 17.24
N VAL A 17 3.38 -1.68 17.75
CA VAL A 17 3.99 -2.82 17.05
C VAL A 17 2.98 -3.94 16.81
N ALA A 18 2.14 -4.26 17.81
CA ALA A 18 1.11 -5.28 17.69
C ALA A 18 0.07 -4.92 16.62
N LEU A 19 -0.40 -3.67 16.59
CA LEU A 19 -1.36 -3.19 15.59
C LEU A 19 -0.76 -3.11 14.17
N LEU A 20 0.48 -2.61 14.05
CA LEU A 20 1.25 -2.64 12.80
C LEU A 20 1.37 -4.08 12.28
N GLY A 21 1.74 -5.01 13.17
CA GLY A 21 1.94 -6.39 12.83
C GLY A 21 0.65 -7.11 12.44
N ALA A 22 -0.44 -6.92 13.21
CA ALA A 22 -1.75 -7.45 12.88
C ALA A 22 -2.23 -6.97 11.50
N ASN A 23 -2.01 -5.70 11.17
CA ASN A 23 -2.38 -5.13 9.88
C ASN A 23 -1.57 -5.73 8.72
N LEU A 24 -0.24 -5.85 8.88
CA LEU A 24 0.63 -6.49 7.90
C LEU A 24 0.25 -7.96 7.67
N ILE A 25 -0.02 -8.72 8.75
CA ILE A 25 -0.46 -10.12 8.66
C ILE A 25 -1.79 -10.21 7.92
N TRP A 26 -2.79 -9.42 8.35
CA TRP A 26 -4.13 -9.43 7.78
C TRP A 26 -4.11 -9.11 6.28
N THR A 27 -3.51 -7.97 5.90
CA THR A 27 -3.46 -7.55 4.49
C THR A 27 -2.69 -8.54 3.64
N THR A 28 -1.56 -9.07 4.12
CA THR A 28 -0.73 -10.01 3.35
C THR A 28 -1.42 -11.36 3.14
N LEU A 29 -2.07 -11.90 4.18
CA LEU A 29 -2.72 -13.22 4.10
C LEU A 29 -4.11 -13.18 3.44
N CYS A 30 -4.70 -12.00 3.28
CA CYS A 30 -5.98 -11.80 2.60
C CYS A 30 -5.80 -11.29 1.17
N LEU A 31 -5.03 -12.01 0.33
CA LEU A 31 -4.85 -11.70 -1.09
C LEU A 31 -4.27 -10.30 -1.35
N GLY A 32 -3.35 -9.85 -0.50
CA GLY A 32 -2.73 -8.52 -0.62
C GLY A 32 -3.61 -7.35 -0.16
N GLY A 33 -4.83 -7.60 0.32
CA GLY A 33 -5.64 -6.61 1.01
C GLY A 33 -6.57 -5.77 0.13
N PHE A 34 -6.55 -5.93 -1.20
CA PHE A 34 -7.22 -5.00 -2.13
C PHE A 34 -8.77 -5.09 -2.14
N ARG A 35 -9.35 -6.09 -1.48
CA ARG A 35 -10.80 -6.35 -1.51
C ARG A 35 -11.52 -5.51 -0.47
N ALA A 36 -12.73 -5.05 -0.78
CA ALA A 36 -13.47 -4.13 0.08
C ALA A 36 -13.73 -4.71 1.49
N GLU A 37 -14.07 -6.00 1.60
CA GLU A 37 -14.26 -6.68 2.87
C GLU A 37 -12.96 -6.74 3.71
N THR A 38 -11.83 -6.91 3.04
CA THR A 38 -10.51 -6.90 3.69
C THR A 38 -10.13 -5.48 4.13
N MET A 39 -10.53 -4.48 3.35
CA MET A 39 -10.29 -3.08 3.64
C MET A 39 -11.11 -2.55 4.84
N VAL A 40 -12.24 -3.18 5.20
CA VAL A 40 -12.96 -2.86 6.45
C VAL A 40 -12.03 -3.09 7.66
N VAL A 41 -11.42 -4.28 7.76
CA VAL A 41 -10.52 -4.62 8.87
C VAL A 41 -9.21 -3.85 8.77
N THR A 42 -8.65 -3.70 7.57
CA THR A 42 -7.41 -2.93 7.34
C THR A 42 -7.57 -1.47 7.77
N SER A 43 -8.69 -0.83 7.42
CA SER A 43 -8.98 0.56 7.81
C SER A 43 -9.20 0.68 9.31
N MET A 44 -9.88 -0.30 9.92
CA MET A 44 -10.06 -0.36 11.38
C MET A 44 -8.71 -0.44 12.11
N LEU A 45 -7.83 -1.36 11.69
CA LEU A 45 -6.51 -1.54 12.29
C LEU A 45 -5.63 -0.30 12.10
N THR A 46 -5.65 0.31 10.91
CA THR A 46 -4.87 1.53 10.62
C THR A 46 -5.37 2.73 11.41
N GLY A 47 -6.70 2.91 11.50
CA GLY A 47 -7.30 3.98 12.27
C GLY A 47 -7.04 3.83 13.77
N LEU A 48 -7.20 2.62 14.32
CA LEU A 48 -6.87 2.31 15.71
C LEU A 48 -5.39 2.54 16.01
N LEU A 49 -4.49 2.14 15.09
CA LEU A 49 -3.06 2.41 15.19
C LEU A 49 -2.77 3.91 15.30
N PHE A 50 -3.43 4.73 14.48
CA PHE A 50 -3.23 6.18 14.51
C PHE A 50 -3.78 6.81 15.80
N VAL A 51 -4.96 6.38 16.25
CA VAL A 51 -5.54 6.80 17.54
C VAL A 51 -4.61 6.45 18.68
N VAL A 52 -4.11 5.22 18.76
CA VAL A 52 -3.14 4.79 19.78
C VAL A 52 -1.86 5.63 19.73
N HIS A 53 -1.35 5.93 18.53
CA HIS A 53 -0.18 6.78 18.38
C HIS A 53 -0.42 8.19 18.93
N LEU A 54 -1.58 8.79 18.64
CA LEU A 54 -1.93 10.12 19.12
C LEU A 54 -2.15 10.14 20.64
N LEU A 55 -2.80 9.12 21.20
CA LEU A 55 -2.98 8.98 22.64
C LEU A 55 -1.64 8.78 23.37
N ALA A 56 -0.71 8.01 22.80
CA ALA A 56 0.64 7.87 23.34
C ALA A 56 1.40 9.21 23.34
N ARG A 57 1.19 10.06 22.33
CA ARG A 57 1.74 11.42 22.29
C ARG A 57 1.07 12.34 23.30
N ALA A 58 -0.25 12.24 23.47
CA ALA A 58 -1.00 13.00 24.48
C ALA A 58 -0.54 12.65 25.90
N ASP A 59 -0.41 11.35 26.21
CA ASP A 59 0.07 10.85 27.50
C ASP A 59 1.50 11.33 27.78
N ALA A 60 2.40 11.25 26.79
CA ALA A 60 3.77 11.75 26.92
C ALA A 60 3.85 13.27 27.16
N ALA A 61 2.94 14.05 26.58
CA ALA A 61 2.85 15.50 26.82
C ALA A 61 2.23 15.80 28.20
N ALA A 62 1.17 15.09 28.59
CA ALA A 62 0.52 15.24 29.90
C ALA A 62 1.47 14.89 31.06
N ALA A 63 2.26 13.83 30.92
CA ALA A 63 3.25 13.42 31.91
C ALA A 63 4.35 14.46 32.18
N ARG A 64 4.56 15.42 31.27
CA ARG A 64 5.47 16.57 31.48
C ARG A 64 4.83 17.74 32.20
N VAL A 65 3.52 17.91 32.06
CA VAL A 65 2.75 18.97 32.73
C VAL A 65 2.39 18.59 34.15
N TRP A 66 2.00 17.33 34.35
CA TRP A 66 1.59 16.78 35.64
C TRP A 66 2.51 15.63 36.03
N PRO A 67 3.79 15.90 36.37
CA PRO A 67 4.64 14.88 36.95
C PRO A 67 3.93 14.35 38.20
N ALA A 68 3.82 13.03 38.32
CA ALA A 68 3.11 12.41 39.44
C ALA A 68 3.67 12.94 40.78
N ASN A 69 2.90 13.78 41.48
CA ASN A 69 3.26 14.32 42.78
C ASN A 69 3.30 13.20 43.81
N GLY A 70 4.44 13.10 44.49
CA GLY A 70 4.68 12.16 45.58
C GLY A 70 6.12 12.20 46.09
N ALA A 71 6.74 13.37 46.18
CA ALA A 71 7.86 13.69 47.08
C ALA A 71 8.07 15.21 47.04
N ASN A 72 8.06 15.84 48.21
CA ASN A 72 8.11 17.29 48.46
C ASN A 72 6.77 18.02 48.25
N GLY A 73 5.78 17.66 49.07
CA GLY A 73 5.01 18.74 49.68
C GLY A 73 5.96 19.50 50.60
N ASP A 74 6.35 20.72 50.20
CA ASP A 74 6.73 21.82 51.11
C ASP A 74 7.16 23.13 50.38
N GLU A 75 7.29 23.18 49.06
CA GLU A 75 7.76 24.41 48.37
C GLU A 75 6.67 25.25 47.67
N TRP A 76 5.47 25.32 48.23
CA TRP A 76 4.49 26.35 47.85
C TRP A 76 4.04 27.15 49.07
N ARG A 77 4.97 27.88 49.70
CA ARG A 77 4.65 29.10 50.47
C ARG A 77 5.75 30.15 50.29
N GLY A 78 5.33 31.34 49.83
CA GLY A 78 5.98 32.60 50.17
C GLY A 78 7.08 33.07 49.22
N ALA A 79 6.69 33.77 48.16
CA ALA A 79 7.55 34.80 47.59
C ALA A 79 7.64 35.97 48.59
N ALA A 80 8.82 36.21 49.15
CA ALA A 80 9.20 37.47 49.79
C ALA A 80 10.57 37.88 49.24
N PRO A 81 10.77 39.15 48.82
CA PRO A 81 12.03 39.59 48.26
C PRO A 81 13.01 39.96 49.37
N ALA A 82 14.11 39.21 49.50
CA ALA A 82 15.20 39.57 50.41
C ALA A 82 16.19 40.50 49.70
N VAL A 83 16.22 41.73 50.20
CA VAL A 83 17.17 42.82 49.94
C VAL A 83 18.49 42.54 50.65
N GLU A 84 19.61 42.93 50.01
CA GLU A 84 20.97 43.24 50.50
C GLU A 84 21.43 42.77 51.90
N ARG A 85 22.62 42.12 51.96
CA ARG A 85 23.88 42.74 52.43
C ARG A 85 25.05 41.75 52.44
N ALA A 86 26.23 42.28 52.17
CA ALA A 86 27.54 41.64 52.26
C ALA A 86 28.03 41.53 53.72
N GLU A 87 28.92 40.57 54.00
CA GLU A 87 30.25 40.75 54.66
C GLU A 87 30.82 39.41 55.23
N GLY A 88 32.13 39.19 55.04
CA GLY A 88 32.97 38.29 55.86
C GLY A 88 33.72 37.14 55.13
N PRO A 89 35.06 37.03 55.21
CA PRO A 89 35.86 35.95 54.57
C PRO A 89 35.92 34.67 55.44
N PRO A 90 36.32 33.51 54.87
CA PRO A 90 36.30 32.24 55.59
C PRO A 90 37.55 32.03 56.46
N ASP A 91 37.33 31.47 57.65
CA ASP A 91 38.33 31.02 58.62
C ASP A 91 38.90 29.64 58.19
N PRO A 92 40.22 29.46 58.05
CA PRO A 92 40.82 28.22 57.58
C PRO A 92 41.40 27.39 58.74
N ASP A 93 40.58 26.75 59.57
CA ASP A 93 41.13 25.81 60.56
C ASP A 93 40.17 24.71 61.07
N VAL A 94 39.52 23.99 60.14
CA VAL A 94 38.69 22.80 60.48
C VAL A 94 39.15 21.54 59.73
N ALA A 95 40.45 21.44 59.43
CA ALA A 95 41.04 20.27 58.78
C ALA A 95 42.10 19.58 59.66
N ARG A 96 41.81 19.40 60.96
CA ARG A 96 42.56 18.45 61.79
C ARG A 96 41.85 18.20 63.13
N ARG A 97 40.89 17.29 63.15
CA ARG A 97 40.51 16.54 64.36
C ARG A 97 39.64 15.35 63.99
N MET A 98 40.07 14.19 64.49
CA MET A 98 39.35 12.92 64.58
C MET A 98 39.57 11.92 63.45
N SER A 99 40.81 11.43 63.40
CA SER A 99 41.10 10.02 63.12
C SER A 99 40.79 9.16 64.35
N GLY A 100 40.04 8.07 64.18
CA GLY A 100 40.03 6.94 65.12
C GLY A 100 38.71 6.19 65.20
N GLY A 101 38.70 4.92 64.76
CA GLY A 101 37.63 3.96 65.10
C GLY A 101 37.25 3.02 63.94
N MET A 102 37.80 1.80 63.96
CA MET A 102 37.34 0.65 63.17
C MET A 102 35.94 0.22 63.60
N GLU A 103 35.11 -0.25 62.65
CA GLU A 103 34.48 -1.58 62.68
C GLU A 103 33.64 -1.84 61.41
N GLY A 104 33.71 -3.08 60.93
CA GLY A 104 33.26 -3.48 59.61
C GLY A 104 31.76 -3.73 59.47
N THR A 105 31.27 -3.64 58.24
CA THR A 105 30.14 -4.42 57.72
C THR A 105 30.28 -4.55 56.20
N ALA A 106 29.99 -5.74 55.71
CA ALA A 106 30.17 -6.17 54.33
C ALA A 106 29.43 -5.27 53.32
N VAL A 107 30.17 -4.68 52.38
CA VAL A 107 29.59 -4.05 51.19
C VAL A 107 29.71 -5.03 50.03
N LEU A 108 28.59 -5.71 49.72
CA LEU A 108 28.37 -6.31 48.40
C LEU A 108 28.65 -5.23 47.34
N PRO A 109 29.44 -5.50 46.28
CA PRO A 109 29.51 -4.57 45.16
C PRO A 109 28.15 -4.57 44.49
N ALA A 110 27.38 -3.50 44.71
CA ALA A 110 26.21 -3.20 43.91
C ALA A 110 26.68 -3.12 42.45
N LEU A 111 26.36 -4.17 41.69
CA LEU A 111 26.31 -4.19 40.23
C LEU A 111 25.30 -3.12 39.77
N THR A 112 25.70 -1.86 39.90
CA THR A 112 25.10 -0.76 39.18
C THR A 112 25.54 -0.92 37.74
N ARG A 113 24.81 -1.77 37.02
CA ARG A 113 24.66 -1.60 35.57
C ARG A 113 24.37 -0.11 35.39
N LYS A 114 25.35 0.63 34.86
CA LYS A 114 25.11 1.86 34.11
C LYS A 114 24.21 1.45 32.96
N ALA A 115 22.91 1.35 33.25
CA ALA A 115 21.88 1.45 32.24
C ALA A 115 22.13 2.82 31.62
N THR A 116 22.79 2.83 30.47
CA THR A 116 22.71 3.93 29.52
C THR A 116 21.25 4.33 29.46
N LEU A 117 20.92 5.45 30.10
CA LEU A 117 19.56 6.00 30.15
C LEU A 117 19.09 6.12 28.70
N ALA A 118 18.25 5.17 28.29
CA ALA A 118 17.56 5.27 27.02
C ALA A 118 16.80 6.60 27.03
N PRO A 119 16.86 7.39 25.95
CA PRO A 119 16.24 8.70 25.91
C PRO A 119 14.75 8.60 26.27
N ARG A 120 14.27 9.52 27.12
CA ARG A 120 12.86 9.57 27.48
C ARG A 120 12.05 9.77 26.19
N PRO A 121 11.06 8.92 25.92
CA PRO A 121 10.28 8.93 24.66
C PRO A 121 9.51 10.24 24.40
N GLY A 122 9.36 11.10 25.41
CA GLY A 122 8.84 12.46 25.25
C GLY A 122 9.77 13.44 24.52
N ASP A 123 11.09 13.31 24.61
CA ASP A 123 12.05 14.37 24.24
C ASP A 123 12.39 14.46 22.73
N VAL A 124 11.62 13.78 21.90
CA VAL A 124 11.87 13.71 20.45
C VAL A 124 10.66 14.24 19.70
N SER A 125 10.91 15.24 18.85
CA SER A 125 9.94 15.89 17.97
C SER A 125 9.29 14.89 17.00
N LEU A 126 8.46 15.35 16.07
CA LEU A 126 8.06 14.55 14.92
C LEU A 126 9.16 14.59 13.86
N HIS A 127 9.42 13.46 13.21
CA HIS A 127 10.50 13.38 12.24
C HIS A 127 10.15 14.24 11.01
N PRO A 128 11.07 15.11 10.51
CA PRO A 128 10.77 16.00 9.39
C PRO A 128 10.23 15.28 8.15
N ALA A 129 10.74 14.08 7.85
CA ALA A 129 10.28 13.27 6.72
C ALA A 129 8.78 12.91 6.78
N SER A 130 8.17 12.88 7.96
CA SER A 130 6.75 12.56 8.13
C SER A 130 5.84 13.61 7.48
N TRP A 131 6.26 14.87 7.53
CA TRP A 131 5.50 15.99 6.97
C TRP A 131 5.52 16.02 5.44
N LEU A 132 6.46 15.32 4.79
CA LEU A 132 6.57 15.30 3.34
C LEU A 132 5.41 14.57 2.65
N VAL A 133 4.68 13.72 3.37
CA VAL A 133 3.54 12.98 2.83
C VAL A 133 2.26 13.83 2.83
N LEU A 134 2.14 14.79 3.75
CA LEU A 134 0.90 15.57 3.94
C LEU A 134 0.51 16.43 2.73
N PRO A 135 1.42 17.17 2.06
CA PRO A 135 1.06 17.97 0.89
C PRO A 135 0.38 17.15 -0.20
N PHE A 136 0.88 15.94 -0.47
CA PHE A 136 0.25 15.04 -1.44
C PHE A 136 -1.13 14.57 -0.96
N LEU A 137 -1.30 14.20 0.31
CA LEU A 137 -2.60 13.77 0.83
C LEU A 137 -3.65 14.89 0.78
N VAL A 138 -3.27 16.13 1.12
CA VAL A 138 -4.16 17.29 1.04
C VAL A 138 -4.53 17.56 -0.42
N TYR A 139 -3.54 17.56 -1.31
CA TYR A 139 -3.75 17.72 -2.74
C TYR A 139 -4.66 16.61 -3.32
N ALA A 140 -4.42 15.35 -2.94
CA ALA A 140 -5.21 14.22 -3.43
C ALA A 140 -6.66 14.30 -2.94
N ALA A 141 -6.92 14.74 -1.71
CA ALA A 141 -8.28 14.96 -1.21
C ALA A 141 -9.00 16.07 -1.99
N ALA A 142 -8.31 17.20 -2.23
CA ALA A 142 -8.81 18.30 -3.06
C ALA A 142 -9.11 17.83 -4.49
N ASN A 143 -8.23 17.00 -5.05
CA ASN A 143 -8.41 16.42 -6.38
C ASN A 143 -9.65 15.49 -6.43
N VAL A 144 -9.88 14.67 -5.41
CA VAL A 144 -11.12 13.86 -5.32
C VAL A 144 -12.36 14.76 -5.28
N ALA A 145 -12.33 15.81 -4.47
CA ALA A 145 -13.50 16.67 -4.24
C ALA A 145 -13.87 17.54 -5.45
N TRP A 146 -12.88 18.00 -6.23
CA TRP A 146 -13.10 19.03 -7.25
C TRP A 146 -12.78 18.59 -8.68
N ILE A 147 -11.97 17.56 -8.87
CA ILE A 147 -11.50 17.14 -10.21
C ILE A 147 -12.06 15.77 -10.59
N SER A 148 -12.11 14.82 -9.64
CA SER A 148 -12.48 13.44 -9.98
C SER A 148 -13.92 13.31 -10.50
N PRO A 149 -14.12 12.77 -11.72
CA PRO A 149 -15.46 12.45 -12.21
C PRO A 149 -16.04 11.19 -11.55
N VAL A 150 -15.25 10.50 -10.71
CA VAL A 150 -15.63 9.28 -9.99
C VAL A 150 -15.29 9.38 -8.49
N PRO A 151 -15.89 10.31 -7.73
CA PRO A 151 -15.47 10.60 -6.35
C PRO A 151 -15.50 9.39 -5.41
N TRP A 152 -16.41 8.42 -5.60
CA TRP A 152 -16.48 7.21 -4.77
C TRP A 152 -15.25 6.30 -4.96
N LEU A 153 -14.70 6.24 -6.17
CA LEU A 153 -13.42 5.56 -6.43
C LEU A 153 -12.24 6.42 -5.95
N GLY A 154 -12.32 7.73 -6.16
CA GLY A 154 -11.30 8.68 -5.73
C GLY A 154 -11.06 8.65 -4.22
N TRP A 155 -12.12 8.64 -3.40
CA TRP A 155 -11.99 8.52 -1.94
C TRP A 155 -11.38 7.19 -1.53
N ARG A 156 -11.70 6.10 -2.22
CA ARG A 156 -11.09 4.79 -1.98
C ARG A 156 -9.59 4.81 -2.28
N ASP A 157 -9.18 5.42 -3.39
CA ASP A 157 -7.76 5.60 -3.73
C ASP A 157 -7.05 6.46 -2.69
N TRP A 158 -7.68 7.56 -2.28
CA TRP A 158 -7.17 8.45 -1.24
C TRP A 158 -6.98 7.73 0.10
N PHE A 159 -7.93 6.88 0.52
CA PHE A 159 -7.78 6.09 1.74
C PHE A 159 -6.58 5.14 1.66
N GLY A 160 -6.29 4.57 0.49
CA GLY A 160 -5.07 3.79 0.27
C GLY A 160 -3.80 4.60 0.53
N TRP A 161 -3.71 5.81 -0.03
CA TRP A 161 -2.59 6.73 0.22
C TRP A 161 -2.50 7.17 1.69
N ALA A 162 -3.64 7.46 2.32
CA ALA A 162 -3.70 7.85 3.73
C ALA A 162 -3.20 6.71 4.64
N GLN A 163 -3.57 5.46 4.36
CA GLN A 163 -3.08 4.30 5.11
C GLN A 163 -1.57 4.12 4.98
N LEU A 164 -1.03 4.24 3.75
CA LEU A 164 0.42 4.26 3.52
C LEU A 164 1.10 5.35 4.37
N GLY A 165 0.56 6.57 4.32
CA GLY A 165 1.09 7.72 5.08
C GLY A 165 1.05 7.51 6.59
N ILE A 166 -0.07 7.04 7.14
CA ILE A 166 -0.23 6.73 8.56
C ILE A 166 0.75 5.63 8.99
N MET A 167 0.88 4.56 8.20
CA MET A 167 1.78 3.45 8.52
C MET A 167 3.23 3.91 8.52
N PHE A 168 3.65 4.73 7.55
CA PHE A 168 4.98 5.33 7.53
C PHE A 168 5.18 6.26 8.74
N TRP A 169 4.20 7.12 9.02
CA TRP A 169 4.24 8.06 10.13
C TRP A 169 4.40 7.37 11.48
N VAL A 170 3.57 6.38 11.78
CA VAL A 170 3.56 5.68 13.06
C VAL A 170 4.79 4.79 13.19
N ALA A 171 5.19 4.07 12.15
CA ALA A 171 6.44 3.29 12.17
C ALA A 171 7.65 4.20 12.43
N LEU A 172 7.71 5.37 11.78
CA LEU A 172 8.84 6.30 11.91
C LEU A 172 8.89 6.98 13.29
N ASN A 173 7.76 7.38 13.85
CA ASN A 173 7.71 8.21 15.06
C ASN A 173 7.40 7.43 16.35
N GLY A 174 6.68 6.32 16.23
CA GLY A 174 6.16 5.50 17.33
C GLY A 174 7.00 4.26 17.65
N VAL A 175 7.75 3.73 16.68
CA VAL A 175 8.57 2.52 16.84
C VAL A 175 10.05 2.91 16.83
N ARG A 176 10.65 3.00 18.02
CA ARG A 176 11.99 3.58 18.23
C ARG A 176 12.97 2.56 18.80
N SER A 177 12.54 1.71 19.73
CA SER A 177 13.42 0.76 20.38
C SER A 177 13.95 -0.25 19.37
N PRO A 178 15.22 -0.65 19.47
CA PRO A 178 15.78 -1.61 18.51
C PRO A 178 15.07 -2.97 18.53
N ALA A 179 14.54 -3.37 19.69
CA ALA A 179 13.73 -4.59 19.82
C ALA A 179 12.44 -4.49 19.00
N ALA A 180 11.69 -3.39 19.14
CA ALA A 180 10.46 -3.16 18.40
C ALA A 180 10.69 -3.09 16.87
N ARG A 181 11.75 -2.38 16.44
CA ARG A 181 12.20 -2.35 15.03
C ARG A 181 12.54 -3.74 14.50
N GLY A 182 13.25 -4.53 15.32
CA GLY A 182 13.61 -5.91 14.99
C GLY A 182 12.43 -6.84 14.86
N THR A 183 11.44 -6.71 15.75
CA THR A 183 10.19 -7.47 15.66
C THR A 183 9.45 -7.19 14.35
N LEU A 184 9.30 -5.91 13.96
CA LEU A 184 8.64 -5.58 12.69
C LEU A 184 9.40 -6.11 11.47
N PHE A 185 10.73 -5.97 11.44
CA PHE A 185 11.52 -6.52 10.35
C PHE A 185 11.41 -8.05 10.29
N THR A 186 11.48 -8.72 11.45
CA THR A 186 11.34 -10.17 11.55
C THR A 186 9.96 -10.63 11.08
N LEU A 187 8.90 -9.92 11.47
CA LEU A 187 7.55 -10.19 11.00
C LEU A 187 7.44 -10.12 9.47
N LEU A 188 8.01 -9.09 8.84
CA LEU A 188 8.04 -8.98 7.38
C LEU A 188 8.78 -10.16 6.74
N LEU A 189 9.89 -10.62 7.33
CA LEU A 189 10.59 -11.81 6.86
C LEU A 189 9.72 -13.07 6.98
N LEU A 190 9.03 -13.26 8.10
CA LEU A 190 8.12 -14.39 8.30
C LEU A 190 6.95 -14.38 7.30
N LEU A 191 6.40 -13.20 7.01
CA LEU A 191 5.37 -13.05 5.97
C LEU A 191 5.91 -13.38 4.59
N GLY A 192 7.11 -12.92 4.24
CA GLY A 192 7.79 -13.29 2.99
C GLY A 192 8.01 -14.80 2.88
N LEU A 193 8.50 -15.44 3.94
CA LEU A 193 8.74 -16.89 3.99
C LEU A 193 7.42 -17.66 3.84
N THR A 194 6.38 -17.24 4.54
CA THR A 194 5.03 -17.82 4.45
C THR A 194 4.50 -17.72 3.03
N ALA A 195 4.65 -16.55 2.38
CA ALA A 195 4.21 -16.35 1.01
C ALA A 195 4.99 -17.22 0.01
N VAL A 196 6.28 -17.49 0.23
CA VAL A 196 7.05 -18.45 -0.58
C VAL A 196 6.57 -19.89 -0.37
N VAL A 197 6.31 -20.32 0.86
CA VAL A 197 5.75 -21.65 1.15
C VAL A 197 4.41 -21.87 0.44
N LEU A 198 3.52 -20.87 0.53
CA LEU A 198 2.25 -20.88 -0.20
C LEU A 198 2.46 -20.91 -1.73
N GLY A 199 3.48 -20.18 -2.21
CA GLY A 199 3.89 -20.21 -3.61
C GLY A 199 4.40 -21.57 -4.08
N CYS A 200 5.14 -22.29 -3.23
CA CYS A 200 5.54 -23.67 -3.49
C CYS A 200 4.33 -24.60 -3.56
N TYR A 201 3.37 -24.47 -2.64
CA TYR A 201 2.13 -25.26 -2.68
C TYR A 201 1.36 -25.02 -3.99
N GLN A 202 1.24 -23.75 -4.41
CA GLN A 202 0.66 -23.40 -5.72
C GLN A 202 1.44 -24.06 -6.87
N ARG A 203 2.77 -24.01 -6.85
CA ARG A 203 3.56 -24.50 -7.98
C ARG A 203 3.54 -26.03 -8.11
N PHE A 204 3.62 -26.73 -6.98
CA PHE A 204 3.96 -28.16 -6.95
C PHE A 204 2.81 -29.07 -6.50
N VAL A 205 1.79 -28.53 -5.83
CA VAL A 205 0.67 -29.34 -5.31
C VAL A 205 -0.63 -29.00 -6.01
N ARG A 206 -1.04 -27.73 -5.99
CA ARG A 206 -2.33 -27.31 -6.55
C ARG A 206 -2.23 -25.96 -7.31
N PRO A 207 -1.98 -25.97 -8.63
CA PRO A 207 -1.76 -24.77 -9.45
C PRO A 207 -2.89 -23.75 -9.53
N ASP A 208 -4.13 -24.19 -9.33
CA ASP A 208 -5.31 -23.33 -9.31
C ASP A 208 -5.63 -22.78 -7.91
N TRP A 209 -4.89 -23.18 -6.87
CA TRP A 209 -5.27 -22.87 -5.49
C TRP A 209 -4.89 -21.45 -5.07
N LEU A 210 -5.83 -20.79 -4.40
CA LEU A 210 -5.58 -19.58 -3.62
C LEU A 210 -6.17 -19.75 -2.21
N MET A 211 -5.62 -18.97 -1.27
CA MET A 211 -6.15 -18.90 0.09
C MET A 211 -7.63 -18.47 0.11
N LEU A 212 -8.31 -18.72 1.23
CA LEU A 212 -9.71 -18.33 1.46
C LEU A 212 -10.70 -19.00 0.47
N GLY A 213 -10.41 -20.24 0.08
CA GLY A 213 -11.27 -21.04 -0.82
C GLY A 213 -11.40 -20.44 -2.22
N ARG A 214 -10.40 -19.67 -2.67
CA ARG A 214 -10.40 -19.02 -3.97
C ARG A 214 -9.64 -19.85 -5.00
N THR A 215 -9.92 -19.57 -6.27
CA THR A 215 -9.22 -20.15 -7.40
C THR A 215 -8.44 -19.08 -8.14
N GLN A 216 -7.25 -19.44 -8.62
CA GLN A 216 -6.36 -18.58 -9.36
C GLN A 216 -6.96 -18.24 -10.73
N VAL A 217 -6.70 -17.03 -11.21
CA VAL A 217 -7.07 -16.65 -12.58
C VAL A 217 -6.23 -17.44 -13.59
N GLN A 218 -6.85 -17.88 -14.68
CA GLN A 218 -6.23 -18.77 -15.67
C GLN A 218 -4.87 -18.27 -16.16
N GLN A 219 -4.74 -16.95 -16.39
CA GLN A 219 -3.50 -16.31 -16.82
C GLN A 219 -2.30 -16.44 -15.85
N PHE A 220 -2.55 -16.75 -14.57
CA PHE A 220 -1.50 -16.90 -13.56
C PHE A 220 -1.29 -18.35 -13.13
N VAL A 221 -2.06 -19.31 -13.65
CA VAL A 221 -1.87 -20.73 -13.36
C VAL A 221 -0.46 -21.14 -13.78
N GLY A 222 0.27 -21.77 -12.85
CA GLY A 222 1.67 -22.16 -13.03
C GLY A 222 2.71 -21.11 -12.59
N ARG A 223 2.28 -19.90 -12.21
CA ARG A 223 3.13 -18.87 -11.58
C ARG A 223 2.78 -18.75 -10.10
N ALA A 224 3.78 -18.72 -9.23
CA ALA A 224 3.55 -18.56 -7.80
C ALA A 224 3.17 -17.12 -7.46
N SER A 225 2.05 -16.96 -6.76
CA SER A 225 1.56 -15.68 -6.23
C SER A 225 1.57 -15.62 -4.70
N GLY A 226 1.86 -16.75 -4.04
CA GLY A 226 1.85 -16.85 -2.59
C GLY A 226 0.50 -16.41 -2.04
N SER A 227 0.54 -15.49 -1.07
CA SER A 227 -0.67 -14.96 -0.45
C SER A 227 -1.29 -13.77 -1.19
N PHE A 228 -0.79 -13.33 -2.36
CA PHE A 228 -1.24 -12.10 -3.04
C PHE A 228 -2.21 -12.33 -4.20
N GLY A 229 -2.35 -13.55 -4.72
CA GLY A 229 -3.12 -13.84 -5.94
C GLY A 229 -2.45 -13.36 -7.24
N ILE A 230 -1.59 -12.33 -7.18
CA ILE A 230 -0.83 -11.78 -8.31
C ILE A 230 0.67 -12.13 -8.14
N PRO A 231 1.29 -12.88 -9.08
CA PRO A 231 2.70 -13.26 -9.00
C PRO A 231 3.68 -12.09 -8.86
N ASN A 232 3.40 -10.98 -9.54
CA ASN A 232 4.24 -9.78 -9.48
C ASN A 232 4.21 -9.11 -8.10
N SER A 233 3.10 -9.21 -7.37
CA SER A 233 3.00 -8.65 -6.03
C SER A 233 3.86 -9.43 -5.02
N LEU A 234 3.87 -10.77 -5.10
CA LEU A 234 4.81 -11.58 -4.32
C LEU A 234 6.26 -11.20 -4.64
N ALA A 235 6.58 -11.06 -5.93
CA ALA A 235 7.92 -10.70 -6.36
C ALA A 235 8.38 -9.34 -5.78
N ALA A 236 7.50 -8.35 -5.72
CA ALA A 236 7.80 -7.04 -5.14
C ALA A 236 8.05 -7.10 -3.63
N LEU A 237 7.27 -7.88 -2.87
CA LEU A 237 7.55 -8.12 -1.45
C LEU A 237 8.94 -8.73 -1.25
N LEU A 238 9.27 -9.76 -2.05
CA LEU A 238 10.57 -10.45 -1.94
C LEU A 238 11.73 -9.53 -2.30
N LEU A 239 11.59 -8.68 -3.33
CA LEU A 239 12.62 -7.69 -3.67
C LEU A 239 12.85 -6.66 -2.57
N LEU A 240 11.80 -6.27 -1.85
CA LEU A 240 11.92 -5.32 -0.76
C LEU A 240 12.75 -5.90 0.41
N LEU A 241 12.68 -7.22 0.62
CA LEU A 241 13.27 -7.90 1.78
C LEU A 241 14.56 -8.68 1.47
N LEU A 242 14.79 -9.08 0.22
CA LEU A 242 15.96 -9.88 -0.17
C LEU A 242 17.30 -9.13 0.03
N PRO A 243 17.48 -7.88 -0.45
CA PRO A 243 18.74 -7.16 -0.24
C PRO A 243 19.14 -6.94 1.23
N PRO A 244 18.25 -6.58 2.17
CA PRO A 244 18.63 -6.50 3.58
C PRO A 244 19.01 -7.86 4.19
N CYS A 245 18.39 -8.98 3.78
CA CYS A 245 18.85 -10.32 4.20
C CYS A 245 20.27 -10.63 3.72
N CYS A 246 20.55 -10.40 2.43
CA CYS A 246 21.90 -10.57 1.87
C CYS A 246 22.92 -9.69 2.61
N ALA A 247 22.56 -8.44 2.90
CA ALA A 247 23.41 -7.50 3.64
C ALA A 247 23.74 -8.00 5.06
N LEU A 248 22.76 -8.58 5.75
CA LEU A 248 22.96 -9.15 7.10
C LEU A 248 23.78 -10.44 7.08
N ALA A 249 23.65 -11.28 6.05
CA ALA A 249 24.45 -12.48 5.87
C ALA A 249 25.92 -12.16 5.53
N LEU A 250 26.17 -11.10 4.76
CA LEU A 250 27.49 -10.74 4.26
C LEU A 250 28.22 -9.68 5.10
N ARG A 251 27.61 -9.16 6.18
CA ARG A 251 28.25 -8.14 7.02
C ARG A 251 29.54 -8.69 7.66
N ARG A 252 30.54 -7.81 7.79
CA ARG A 252 31.72 -8.08 8.64
C ARG A 252 31.26 -8.21 10.10
N GLY A 253 31.80 -9.20 10.82
CA GLY A 253 31.40 -9.51 12.20
C GLY A 253 30.05 -10.23 12.36
N ALA A 254 29.47 -10.79 11.28
CA ALA A 254 28.35 -11.73 11.43
C ALA A 254 28.83 -13.08 11.99
N SER A 255 28.12 -13.57 13.01
CA SER A 255 28.34 -14.92 13.54
C SER A 255 27.94 -15.99 12.51
N ALA A 256 28.46 -17.20 12.65
CA ALA A 256 28.10 -18.32 11.77
C ALA A 256 26.57 -18.53 11.72
N VAL A 257 25.90 -18.46 12.87
CA VAL A 257 24.44 -18.57 12.98
C VAL A 257 23.72 -17.49 12.16
N GLN A 258 24.16 -16.23 12.25
CA GLN A 258 23.54 -15.13 11.49
C GLN A 258 23.77 -15.29 9.98
N ARG A 259 24.96 -15.74 9.57
CA ARG A 259 25.28 -15.99 8.16
C ARG A 259 24.38 -17.08 7.58
N VAL A 260 24.24 -18.19 8.31
CA VAL A 260 23.39 -19.31 7.92
C VAL A 260 21.93 -18.89 7.89
N LEU A 261 21.43 -18.24 8.95
CA LEU A 261 20.02 -17.82 9.04
C LEU A 261 19.63 -16.86 7.92
N PHE A 262 20.32 -15.72 7.78
CA PHE A 262 19.97 -14.73 6.76
C PHE A 262 20.33 -15.18 5.35
N GLY A 263 21.39 -16.00 5.20
CA GLY A 263 21.74 -16.64 3.94
C GLY A 263 20.65 -17.59 3.47
N TYR A 264 20.14 -18.44 4.37
CA TYR A 264 19.03 -19.35 4.08
C TYR A 264 17.76 -18.58 3.69
N VAL A 265 17.38 -17.56 4.46
CA VAL A 265 16.22 -16.72 4.14
C VAL A 265 16.38 -16.06 2.76
N ALA A 266 17.58 -15.53 2.45
CA ALA A 266 17.86 -14.95 1.15
C ALA A 266 17.74 -15.97 0.00
N VAL A 267 18.22 -17.21 0.20
CA VAL A 267 18.08 -18.30 -0.79
C VAL A 267 16.60 -18.66 -0.97
N VAL A 268 15.81 -18.77 0.10
CA VAL A 268 14.37 -19.02 0.01
C VAL A 268 13.65 -17.90 -0.74
N PHE A 269 14.02 -16.64 -0.50
CA PHE A 269 13.44 -15.50 -1.25
C PHE A 269 13.86 -15.50 -2.72
N LEU A 270 15.09 -15.87 -3.06
CA LEU A 270 15.54 -16.05 -4.44
C LEU A 270 14.78 -17.18 -5.14
N LEU A 271 14.55 -18.31 -4.44
CA LEU A 271 13.71 -19.40 -4.93
C LEU A 271 12.29 -18.89 -5.21
N GLY A 272 11.68 -18.23 -4.22
CA GLY A 272 10.35 -17.62 -4.36
C GLY A 272 10.26 -16.67 -5.55
N LEU A 273 11.26 -15.80 -5.73
CA LEU A 273 11.36 -14.91 -6.88
C LEU A 273 11.38 -15.69 -8.21
N GLY A 274 12.12 -16.81 -8.26
CA GLY A 274 12.15 -17.72 -9.40
C GLY A 274 10.80 -18.42 -9.69
N LEU A 275 9.97 -18.64 -8.67
CA LEU A 275 8.64 -19.23 -8.83
C LEU A 275 7.59 -18.23 -9.35
N THR A 276 7.79 -16.93 -9.14
CA THR A 276 6.85 -15.88 -9.62
C THR A 276 6.91 -15.67 -11.13
N VAL A 277 8.06 -16.01 -11.75
CA VAL A 277 8.36 -15.73 -13.17
C VAL A 277 8.19 -14.22 -13.50
N SER A 278 8.45 -13.33 -12.54
CA SER A 278 8.27 -11.89 -12.74
C SER A 278 9.51 -11.25 -13.40
N ARG A 279 9.40 -10.93 -14.70
CA ARG A 279 10.48 -10.28 -15.49
C ARG A 279 10.95 -8.97 -14.88
N GLY A 280 9.99 -8.10 -14.56
CA GLY A 280 10.26 -6.80 -13.95
C GLY A 280 11.04 -6.94 -12.64
N ALA A 281 10.78 -7.99 -11.88
CA ALA A 281 11.47 -8.23 -10.63
C ALA A 281 12.94 -8.64 -10.82
N TRP A 282 13.20 -9.56 -11.75
CA TRP A 282 14.56 -9.98 -12.09
C TRP A 282 15.39 -8.84 -12.68
N ILE A 283 14.79 -8.02 -13.57
CA ILE A 283 15.45 -6.83 -14.13
C ILE A 283 15.77 -5.83 -13.02
N SER A 284 14.81 -5.54 -12.12
CA SER A 284 15.03 -4.61 -11.00
C SER A 284 16.15 -5.08 -10.08
N LEU A 285 16.19 -6.38 -9.75
CA LEU A 285 17.27 -6.96 -8.95
C LEU A 285 18.62 -6.85 -9.66
N ALA A 286 18.69 -7.19 -10.95
CA ALA A 286 19.91 -7.10 -11.73
C ALA A 286 20.44 -5.66 -11.79
N VAL A 287 19.58 -4.68 -12.08
CA VAL A 287 19.94 -3.25 -12.10
C VAL A 287 20.51 -2.81 -10.75
N VAL A 288 19.87 -3.18 -9.63
CA VAL A 288 20.36 -2.82 -8.29
C VAL A 288 21.70 -3.48 -7.97
N LEU A 289 21.88 -4.76 -8.31
CA LEU A 289 23.14 -5.47 -8.08
C LEU A 289 24.30 -4.90 -8.91
N VAL A 290 24.06 -4.61 -10.19
CA VAL A 290 25.06 -4.01 -11.11
C VAL A 290 25.42 -2.58 -10.68
N ALA A 291 24.43 -1.78 -10.28
CA ALA A 291 24.65 -0.41 -9.85
C ALA A 291 25.23 -0.30 -8.43
N TRP A 292 25.18 -1.37 -7.63
CA TRP A 292 25.61 -1.36 -6.22
C TRP A 292 27.02 -0.77 -5.98
N PRO A 293 28.06 -1.13 -6.78
CA PRO A 293 29.41 -0.57 -6.60
C PRO A 293 29.49 0.95 -6.75
N LEU A 294 28.59 1.59 -7.50
CA LEU A 294 28.54 3.05 -7.66
C LEU A 294 28.27 3.77 -6.34
N PHE A 295 27.58 3.09 -5.42
CA PHE A 295 27.20 3.62 -4.11
C PHE A 295 28.16 3.23 -2.98
N ALA A 296 29.22 2.46 -3.28
CA ALA A 296 30.24 2.09 -2.32
C ALA A 296 30.99 3.33 -1.78
N ARG A 297 31.42 3.27 -0.51
CA ARG A 297 32.26 4.31 0.10
C ARG A 297 33.73 4.05 -0.21
N GLY A 298 34.45 5.08 -0.62
CA GLY A 298 35.86 5.00 -0.98
C GLY A 298 36.08 4.59 -2.44
N GLY A 299 37.32 4.74 -2.91
CA GLY A 299 37.70 4.52 -4.30
C GLY A 299 37.33 5.68 -5.25
N SER A 300 38.13 5.86 -6.29
CA SER A 300 37.88 6.80 -7.37
C SER A 300 36.63 6.40 -8.17
N TRP A 301 35.98 7.35 -8.83
CA TRP A 301 34.82 7.10 -9.71
C TRP A 301 35.13 6.02 -10.77
N ARG A 302 36.33 6.05 -11.35
CA ARG A 302 36.82 5.02 -12.29
C ARG A 302 36.82 3.61 -11.71
N ARG A 303 37.23 3.44 -10.45
CA ARG A 303 37.23 2.14 -9.77
C ARG A 303 35.81 1.61 -9.55
N ARG A 304 34.85 2.49 -9.23
CA ARG A 304 33.46 2.11 -9.04
C ARG A 304 32.80 1.70 -10.35
N LEU A 305 33.05 2.45 -11.43
CA LEU A 305 32.64 2.06 -12.78
C LEU A 305 33.24 0.71 -13.20
N GLY A 306 34.53 0.50 -12.93
CA GLY A 306 35.20 -0.78 -13.17
C GLY A 306 34.51 -1.94 -12.45
N TRP A 307 34.21 -1.80 -11.15
CA TRP A 307 33.47 -2.83 -10.41
C TRP A 307 32.05 -3.04 -10.92
N THR A 308 31.33 -1.98 -11.30
CA THR A 308 30.01 -2.10 -11.94
C THR A 308 30.09 -2.87 -13.26
N ALA A 309 31.09 -2.61 -14.09
CA ALA A 309 31.33 -3.37 -15.31
C ALA A 309 31.63 -4.85 -15.02
N VAL A 310 32.51 -5.13 -14.04
CA VAL A 310 32.83 -6.50 -13.63
C VAL A 310 31.58 -7.24 -13.14
N VAL A 311 30.79 -6.63 -12.24
CA VAL A 311 29.55 -7.26 -11.75
C VAL A 311 28.56 -7.49 -12.89
N GLY A 312 28.41 -6.53 -13.81
CA GLY A 312 27.56 -6.67 -14.99
C GLY A 312 28.00 -7.82 -15.90
N VAL A 313 29.28 -7.90 -16.24
CA VAL A 313 29.85 -8.98 -17.06
C VAL A 313 29.68 -10.33 -16.37
N THR A 314 29.96 -10.41 -15.06
CA THR A 314 29.79 -11.66 -14.30
C THR A 314 28.34 -12.12 -14.26
N LEU A 315 27.38 -11.24 -13.99
CA LEU A 315 25.95 -11.60 -13.99
C LEU A 315 25.49 -12.01 -15.40
N GLY A 316 25.96 -11.31 -16.44
CA GLY A 316 25.73 -11.67 -17.83
C GLY A 316 26.28 -13.05 -18.19
N ALA A 317 27.50 -13.36 -17.77
CA ALA A 317 28.14 -14.66 -17.99
C ALA A 317 27.42 -15.79 -17.23
N ILE A 318 26.95 -15.55 -16.00
CA ILE A 318 26.13 -16.50 -15.23
C ILE A 318 24.81 -16.77 -15.97
N ALA A 319 24.11 -15.71 -16.41
CA ALA A 319 22.86 -15.87 -17.14
C ALA A 319 23.05 -16.60 -18.48
N LEU A 320 24.12 -16.29 -19.21
CA LEU A 320 24.47 -16.94 -20.48
C LEU A 320 24.81 -18.42 -20.27
N THR A 321 25.66 -18.72 -19.29
CA THR A 321 26.01 -20.10 -18.92
C THR A 321 24.75 -20.86 -18.50
N ALA A 322 23.91 -20.29 -17.64
CA ALA A 322 22.66 -20.92 -17.22
C ALA A 322 21.72 -21.18 -18.42
N PHE A 323 21.65 -20.27 -19.39
CA PHE A 323 20.85 -20.46 -20.60
C PHE A 323 21.35 -21.62 -21.46
N PHE A 324 22.67 -21.78 -21.62
CA PHE A 324 23.22 -22.85 -22.45
C PHE A 324 23.30 -24.22 -21.74
N GLN A 325 23.53 -24.21 -20.42
CA GLN A 325 23.81 -25.42 -19.63
C GLN A 325 22.59 -25.97 -18.88
N VAL A 326 21.54 -25.18 -18.67
CA VAL A 326 20.37 -25.61 -17.89
C VAL A 326 19.13 -25.58 -18.77
N ASP A 327 18.65 -26.76 -19.19
CA ASP A 327 17.49 -26.89 -20.07
C ASP A 327 16.24 -26.22 -19.50
N LEU A 328 16.00 -26.35 -18.19
CA LEU A 328 14.90 -25.67 -17.50
C LEU A 328 14.95 -24.14 -17.66
N VAL A 329 16.15 -23.55 -17.67
CA VAL A 329 16.33 -22.11 -17.88
C VAL A 329 16.05 -21.78 -19.34
N ARG A 330 16.65 -22.53 -20.27
CA ARG A 330 16.46 -22.38 -21.73
C ARG A 330 14.98 -22.42 -22.12
N GLU A 331 14.27 -23.47 -21.70
CA GLU A 331 12.84 -23.67 -21.96
C GLU A 331 11.99 -22.54 -21.37
N ARG A 332 12.31 -22.11 -20.14
CA ARG A 332 11.63 -20.96 -19.52
C ARG A 332 11.85 -19.68 -20.31
N TRP A 333 13.07 -19.41 -20.79
CA TRP A 333 13.35 -18.24 -21.62
C TRP A 333 12.59 -18.28 -22.95
N ILE A 334 12.51 -19.44 -23.59
CA ILE A 334 11.74 -19.64 -24.82
C ILE A 334 10.24 -19.41 -24.55
N LYS A 335 9.70 -20.00 -23.48
CA LYS A 335 8.30 -19.79 -23.07
C LYS A 335 8.02 -18.34 -22.71
N LEU A 336 8.93 -17.66 -22.01
CA LEU A 336 8.85 -16.24 -21.69
C LEU A 336 8.84 -15.35 -22.95
N LYS A 337 9.53 -15.79 -24.01
CA LYS A 337 9.56 -15.15 -25.33
C LYS A 337 8.30 -15.48 -26.15
N GLN A 338 7.68 -16.63 -25.95
CA GLN A 338 6.38 -16.97 -26.57
C GLN A 338 5.21 -16.27 -25.84
N ASP A 339 5.27 -16.19 -24.52
CA ASP A 339 4.46 -15.33 -23.64
C ASP A 339 4.87 -13.83 -23.74
N SER A 340 5.62 -13.42 -24.77
CA SER A 340 5.92 -11.99 -25.06
C SER A 340 4.65 -11.19 -25.40
N GLY A 341 3.50 -11.84 -25.47
CA GLY A 341 2.18 -11.25 -25.72
C GLY A 341 1.61 -10.38 -24.59
N GLU A 342 2.44 -9.75 -23.74
CA GLU A 342 1.93 -8.66 -22.89
C GLU A 342 1.77 -7.39 -23.74
N LEU A 343 0.77 -7.41 -24.61
CA LEU A 343 0.39 -6.27 -25.45
C LEU A 343 -0.37 -5.20 -24.65
N SER A 344 -0.94 -5.58 -23.49
CA SER A 344 -1.71 -4.70 -22.61
C SER A 344 -0.86 -3.55 -22.06
N ARG A 345 0.28 -3.80 -21.39
CA ARG A 345 1.10 -2.74 -20.74
C ARG A 345 1.44 -1.57 -21.68
N PRO A 346 2.01 -1.76 -22.89
CA PRO A 346 2.26 -0.65 -23.81
C PRO A 346 1.00 0.13 -24.20
N ILE A 347 -0.15 -0.55 -24.34
CA ILE A 347 -1.45 0.08 -24.60
C ILE A 347 -1.87 0.95 -23.41
N LEU A 348 -1.80 0.39 -22.19
CA LEU A 348 -2.17 1.09 -20.95
C LEU A 348 -1.27 2.28 -20.68
N TRP A 349 0.04 2.16 -20.91
CA TRP A 349 0.99 3.26 -20.73
C TRP A 349 0.74 4.39 -21.73
N ARG A 350 0.44 4.06 -22.99
CA ARG A 350 0.07 5.06 -24.00
C ARG A 350 -1.25 5.73 -23.63
N GLY A 351 -2.23 4.98 -23.13
CA GLY A 351 -3.49 5.50 -22.61
C GLY A 351 -3.26 6.47 -21.44
N ALA A 352 -2.53 6.04 -20.42
CA ALA A 352 -2.17 6.86 -19.25
C ALA A 352 -1.45 8.16 -19.67
N TRP A 353 -0.51 8.07 -20.61
CA TRP A 353 0.19 9.24 -21.14
C TRP A 353 -0.74 10.19 -21.89
N ARG A 354 -1.69 9.69 -22.68
CA ARG A 354 -2.69 10.53 -23.37
C ARG A 354 -3.61 11.22 -22.38
N ILE A 355 -4.08 10.51 -21.36
CA ILE A 355 -4.88 11.10 -20.27
C ILE A 355 -4.09 12.22 -19.59
N PHE A 356 -2.82 11.97 -19.23
CA PHE A 356 -1.94 13.00 -18.68
C PHE A 356 -1.74 14.19 -19.62
N ALA A 357 -1.54 13.95 -20.92
CA ALA A 357 -1.37 15.02 -21.91
C ALA A 357 -2.61 15.90 -22.08
N GLU A 358 -3.82 15.34 -21.89
CA GLU A 358 -5.08 16.10 -21.86
C GLU A 358 -5.25 16.90 -20.56
N HIS A 359 -4.70 16.41 -19.44
CA HIS A 359 -4.84 17.01 -18.11
C HIS A 359 -3.49 17.16 -17.35
N PRO A 360 -2.51 17.92 -17.86
CA PRO A 360 -1.12 17.83 -17.41
C PRO A 360 -0.87 18.38 -16.00
N VAL A 361 -1.67 19.35 -15.54
CA VAL A 361 -1.44 19.99 -14.23
C VAL A 361 -2.11 19.20 -13.11
N TRP A 362 -3.40 18.95 -13.26
CA TRP A 362 -4.25 18.39 -12.19
C TRP A 362 -4.60 16.92 -12.36
N GLY A 363 -4.32 16.32 -13.53
CA GLY A 363 -4.76 14.96 -13.87
C GLY A 363 -6.26 14.90 -14.21
N SER A 364 -6.70 13.73 -14.65
CA SER A 364 -8.11 13.44 -14.93
C SER A 364 -8.94 13.18 -13.65
N GLY A 365 -8.28 13.12 -12.50
CA GLY A 365 -8.90 12.94 -11.20
C GLY A 365 -8.54 11.62 -10.53
N ALA A 366 -8.50 11.62 -9.21
CA ALA A 366 -8.17 10.46 -8.38
C ALA A 366 -9.06 9.25 -8.72
N GLY A 367 -8.45 8.10 -9.00
CA GLY A 367 -9.14 6.85 -9.28
C GLY A 367 -9.89 6.82 -10.61
N SER A 368 -9.66 7.79 -11.49
CA SER A 368 -10.40 7.93 -12.77
C SER A 368 -9.79 7.18 -13.94
N PHE A 369 -8.60 6.58 -13.79
CA PHE A 369 -7.88 5.93 -14.89
C PHE A 369 -8.77 5.03 -15.76
N ALA A 370 -9.54 4.11 -15.14
CA ALA A 370 -10.38 3.16 -15.87
C ALA A 370 -11.40 3.86 -16.78
N VAL A 371 -12.15 4.83 -16.24
CA VAL A 371 -13.18 5.56 -17.01
C VAL A 371 -12.56 6.52 -18.04
N ALA A 372 -11.43 7.16 -17.72
CA ALA A 372 -10.73 8.06 -18.63
C ALA A 372 -10.06 7.30 -19.79
N PHE A 373 -9.66 6.04 -19.55
CA PHE A 373 -9.04 5.19 -20.54
C PHE A 373 -10.00 4.78 -21.67
N GLU A 374 -11.32 4.74 -21.43
CA GLU A 374 -12.31 4.32 -22.44
C GLU A 374 -12.26 5.17 -23.72
N LYS A 375 -12.00 6.47 -23.61
CA LYS A 375 -11.80 7.36 -24.77
C LYS A 375 -10.53 7.02 -25.58
N HIS A 376 -9.52 6.47 -24.90
CA HIS A 376 -8.19 6.18 -25.44
C HIS A 376 -7.98 4.70 -25.78
N ARG A 377 -8.95 3.85 -25.47
CA ARG A 377 -8.96 2.40 -25.71
C ARG A 377 -8.80 2.13 -27.21
N PRO A 378 -7.81 1.33 -27.65
CA PRO A 378 -7.72 0.91 -29.04
C PRO A 378 -8.75 -0.18 -29.34
N ALA A 379 -9.25 -0.21 -30.57
CA ALA A 379 -10.27 -1.18 -31.03
C ALA A 379 -9.89 -2.65 -30.78
N THR A 380 -8.60 -2.97 -30.77
CA THR A 380 -8.06 -4.32 -30.57
C THR A 380 -7.91 -4.73 -29.11
N PHE A 381 -8.40 -3.93 -28.15
CA PHE A 381 -8.19 -4.16 -26.71
C PHE A 381 -9.50 -4.06 -25.93
N GLN A 382 -9.94 -5.20 -25.38
CA GLN A 382 -11.24 -5.32 -24.70
C GLN A 382 -11.14 -5.69 -23.22
N ASP A 383 -9.93 -5.82 -22.66
CA ASP A 383 -9.75 -6.02 -21.22
C ASP A 383 -10.24 -4.78 -20.44
N ASP A 384 -10.61 -4.93 -19.17
CA ASP A 384 -11.09 -3.85 -18.32
C ASP A 384 -10.03 -3.45 -17.27
N PRO A 385 -9.06 -2.57 -17.64
CA PRO A 385 -7.95 -2.23 -16.77
C PRO A 385 -8.37 -1.22 -15.69
N LEU A 386 -8.22 -1.60 -14.43
CA LEU A 386 -8.42 -0.67 -13.31
C LEU A 386 -7.26 0.34 -13.15
N TRP A 387 -6.06 -0.02 -13.60
CA TRP A 387 -4.83 0.78 -13.42
C TRP A 387 -3.88 0.65 -14.61
N ALA A 388 -2.95 1.61 -14.73
CA ALA A 388 -2.01 1.67 -15.84
C ALA A 388 -0.90 0.58 -15.84
N HIS A 389 -0.82 -0.29 -14.82
CA HIS A 389 0.33 -1.18 -14.60
C HIS A 389 1.68 -0.44 -14.64
N ASN A 390 1.68 0.76 -14.07
CA ASN A 390 2.83 1.62 -13.84
C ASN A 390 2.37 2.71 -12.87
N ASP A 391 2.80 2.65 -11.61
CA ASP A 391 2.38 3.62 -10.60
C ASP A 391 2.78 5.05 -10.96
N TYR A 392 3.91 5.27 -11.65
CA TYR A 392 4.33 6.60 -12.08
C TYR A 392 3.36 7.20 -13.11
N LEU A 393 3.03 6.44 -14.16
CA LEU A 393 2.08 6.87 -15.19
C LEU A 393 0.66 6.97 -14.64
N ASN A 394 0.26 6.07 -13.74
CA ASN A 394 -1.05 6.14 -13.10
C ASN A 394 -1.16 7.37 -12.18
N THR A 395 -0.10 7.73 -11.45
CA THR A 395 -0.11 8.98 -10.67
C THR A 395 -0.14 10.20 -11.58
N LEU A 396 0.58 10.19 -12.70
CA LEU A 396 0.50 11.28 -13.68
C LEU A 396 -0.90 11.40 -14.31
N SER A 397 -1.54 10.30 -14.69
CA SER A 397 -2.89 10.33 -15.26
C SER A 397 -3.91 10.86 -14.26
N ASP A 398 -3.90 10.34 -13.03
CA ASP A 398 -4.94 10.65 -12.04
C ASP A 398 -4.73 12.01 -11.36
N TYR A 399 -3.48 12.38 -11.11
CA TYR A 399 -3.12 13.52 -10.25
C TYR A 399 -2.24 14.58 -10.94
N GLY A 400 -1.93 14.41 -12.22
CA GLY A 400 -1.13 15.36 -12.99
C GLY A 400 0.31 15.54 -12.47
N ALA A 401 1.01 16.52 -13.04
CA ALA A 401 2.38 16.83 -12.66
C ALA A 401 2.48 17.30 -11.20
N VAL A 402 1.48 18.04 -10.69
CA VAL A 402 1.48 18.55 -9.31
C VAL A 402 1.44 17.38 -8.33
N GLY A 403 0.47 16.47 -8.45
CA GLY A 403 0.38 15.33 -7.54
C GLY A 403 1.56 14.37 -7.67
N PHE A 404 2.07 14.16 -8.89
CA PHE A 404 3.28 13.38 -9.12
C PHE A 404 4.48 13.96 -8.37
N THR A 405 4.74 15.27 -8.50
CA THR A 405 5.85 15.94 -7.82
C THR A 405 5.67 15.90 -6.30
N LEU A 406 4.45 16.12 -5.79
CA LEU A 406 4.19 16.05 -4.35
C LEU A 406 4.42 14.63 -3.81
N CYS A 407 4.00 13.59 -4.53
CA CYS A 407 4.14 12.20 -4.09
C CYS A 407 5.59 11.69 -4.22
N PHE A 408 6.13 11.66 -5.44
CA PHE A 408 7.45 11.08 -5.69
C PHE A 408 8.60 12.04 -5.34
N GLY A 409 8.38 13.34 -5.43
CA GLY A 409 9.34 14.34 -4.95
C GLY A 409 9.55 14.28 -3.44
N ALA A 410 8.50 13.98 -2.66
CA ALA A 410 8.64 13.73 -1.22
C ALA A 410 9.62 12.57 -0.94
N TRP A 411 9.48 11.44 -1.64
CA TRP A 411 10.39 10.31 -1.50
C TRP A 411 11.82 10.61 -1.97
N ALA A 412 11.97 11.42 -3.03
CA ALA A 412 13.27 11.91 -3.46
C ALA A 412 13.95 12.78 -2.40
N VAL A 413 13.20 13.67 -1.74
CA VAL A 413 13.68 14.50 -0.62
C VAL A 413 14.08 13.64 0.58
N VAL A 414 13.32 12.57 0.88
CA VAL A 414 13.71 11.58 1.91
C VAL A 414 15.06 10.94 1.58
N GLY A 415 15.23 10.47 0.35
CA GLY A 415 16.50 9.89 -0.11
C GLY A 415 17.67 10.88 -0.03
N TRP A 416 17.44 12.14 -0.43
CA TRP A 416 18.42 13.22 -0.36
C TRP A 416 18.77 13.60 1.09
N GLY A 417 17.78 13.69 1.98
CA GLY A 417 17.95 13.97 3.40
C GLY A 417 18.84 12.91 4.07
N ALA A 418 18.57 11.63 3.79
CA ALA A 418 19.41 10.51 4.22
C ALA A 418 20.84 10.61 3.67
N HIS A 419 21.00 10.96 2.39
CA HIS A 419 22.32 11.17 1.79
C HIS A 419 23.10 12.31 2.46
N ARG A 420 22.43 13.42 2.81
CA ARG A 420 23.06 14.60 3.43
C ARG A 420 23.42 14.36 4.89
N ALA A 421 22.54 13.72 5.67
CA ALA A 421 22.82 13.33 7.06
C ALA A 421 24.09 12.47 7.13
N ARG A 422 24.22 11.54 6.18
CA ARG A 422 25.39 10.69 6.00
C ARG A 422 26.68 11.46 5.69
N LYS A 423 26.64 12.51 4.86
CA LYS A 423 27.82 13.35 4.54
C LYS A 423 28.31 14.15 5.74
N ARG A 424 27.41 14.58 6.61
CA ARG A 424 27.71 15.42 7.79
C ARG A 424 28.25 14.64 9.00
N GLY A 425 28.56 13.35 8.84
CA GLY A 425 28.91 12.48 9.98
C GLY A 425 27.78 12.28 11.00
N ARG A 426 26.56 12.79 10.70
CA ARG A 426 25.37 12.62 11.53
C ARG A 426 24.76 11.26 11.22
N THR A 427 25.44 10.20 11.66
CA THR A 427 24.80 8.90 11.85
C THR A 427 24.10 8.91 13.20
N GLY A 428 22.90 8.31 13.27
CA GLY A 428 22.00 8.48 14.41
C GLY A 428 22.47 7.85 15.70
N PHE A 429 23.56 7.11 15.59
CA PHE A 429 24.15 6.36 16.66
C PHE A 429 25.66 6.58 16.57
N PRO A 430 26.31 6.90 17.70
CA PRO A 430 27.75 7.04 17.74
C PRO A 430 28.36 5.72 17.28
N ASP A 431 29.36 5.82 16.41
CA ASP A 431 30.15 4.66 16.00
C ASP A 431 30.65 3.99 17.28
N GLN A 432 30.18 2.77 17.60
CA GLN A 432 30.62 2.08 18.81
C GLN A 432 32.15 1.95 18.83
N ALA A 433 32.77 1.89 17.65
CA ALA A 433 34.22 1.96 17.48
C ALA A 433 34.84 3.25 18.05
N ALA A 434 34.18 4.40 17.93
CA ALA A 434 34.64 5.68 18.48
C ALA A 434 34.41 5.79 20.00
N LEU A 435 33.35 5.17 20.52
CA LEU A 435 33.11 5.05 21.97
C LEU A 435 34.10 4.07 22.63
N HIS A 436 34.46 2.97 21.97
CA HIS A 436 35.50 2.04 22.43
C HIS A 436 36.89 2.67 22.37
N ALA A 437 37.20 3.45 21.33
CA ALA A 437 38.45 4.22 21.26
C ALA A 437 38.55 5.31 22.35
N ALA A 438 37.42 5.87 22.78
CA ALA A 438 37.36 6.86 23.86
C ALA A 438 37.30 6.25 25.28
N ALA A 439 37.00 4.96 25.42
CA ALA A 439 36.81 4.28 26.71
C ALA A 439 38.08 3.66 27.32
N GLY A 440 39.25 3.94 26.74
CA GLY A 440 40.53 3.64 27.39
C GLY A 440 41.20 2.36 26.90
N SER A 441 42.47 2.53 26.56
CA SER A 441 43.50 1.50 26.47
C SER A 441 43.60 0.74 27.79
N GLY A 442 43.09 -0.49 27.83
CA GLY A 442 43.30 -1.43 28.93
C GLY A 442 43.02 -2.85 28.43
N ASP A 443 44.00 -3.74 28.63
CA ASP A 443 44.18 -5.12 28.15
C ASP A 443 43.05 -6.14 28.44
N SER A 444 41.79 -5.78 28.21
CA SER A 444 40.64 -6.71 28.25
C SER A 444 40.05 -6.98 26.85
N ALA A 445 40.89 -6.87 25.83
CA ALA A 445 40.53 -7.11 24.44
C ALA A 445 40.56 -8.61 24.11
N LEU A 446 39.62 -9.41 24.64
CA LEU A 446 39.38 -10.79 24.16
C LEU A 446 38.01 -11.32 24.61
N GLN A 447 36.95 -10.54 24.41
CA GLN A 447 35.59 -11.07 24.23
C GLN A 447 34.74 -9.98 23.57
N ASP A 448 34.46 -10.15 22.28
CA ASP A 448 33.44 -9.33 21.61
C ASP A 448 32.12 -9.48 22.38
N PRO A 449 31.50 -8.39 22.85
CA PRO A 449 30.19 -8.49 23.50
C PRO A 449 29.20 -9.12 22.51
N PRO A 450 28.25 -9.96 22.99
CA PRO A 450 27.26 -10.56 22.11
C PRO A 450 26.52 -9.46 21.35
N VAL A 451 26.57 -9.53 20.02
CA VAL A 451 25.87 -8.59 19.14
C VAL A 451 24.38 -8.66 19.47
N THR A 452 23.88 -7.68 20.21
CA THR A 452 22.46 -7.56 20.52
C THR A 452 21.67 -7.35 19.22
N ALA A 453 20.38 -7.72 19.19
CA ALA A 453 19.49 -7.44 18.07
C ALA A 453 19.50 -5.95 17.65
N ALA A 454 19.81 -5.06 18.61
CA ALA A 454 20.02 -3.64 18.37
C ALA A 454 21.22 -3.36 17.44
N GLY A 455 22.38 -3.97 17.69
CA GLY A 455 23.58 -3.78 16.86
C GLY A 455 23.43 -4.31 15.43
N LEU A 456 22.56 -5.31 15.23
CA LEU A 456 22.30 -5.89 13.91
C LEU A 456 21.63 -4.89 12.95
N LEU A 457 20.55 -4.25 13.41
CA LEU A 457 19.70 -3.34 12.63
C LEU A 457 20.32 -1.95 12.48
N ASP A 458 21.27 -1.59 13.34
CA ASP A 458 21.96 -0.30 13.25
C ASP A 458 23.21 -0.36 12.35
N SER A 459 23.52 -1.53 11.78
CA SER A 459 24.70 -1.71 10.94
C SER A 459 24.64 -0.94 9.60
N ALA A 460 25.79 -0.43 9.15
CA ALA A 460 25.90 0.25 7.85
C ALA A 460 25.52 -0.66 6.67
N MET A 461 25.74 -1.97 6.78
CA MET A 461 25.39 -2.93 5.74
C MET A 461 23.88 -3.10 5.65
N PHE A 462 23.19 -3.28 6.78
CA PHE A 462 21.72 -3.39 6.82
C PHE A 462 21.04 -2.17 6.19
N ARG A 463 21.48 -0.96 6.54
CA ARG A 463 20.98 0.29 5.94
C ARG A 463 21.10 0.32 4.42
N ARG A 464 22.24 -0.12 3.89
CA ARG A 464 22.45 -0.21 2.44
C ARG A 464 21.53 -1.27 1.83
N GLY A 465 21.34 -2.39 2.52
CA GLY A 465 20.39 -3.44 2.13
C GLY A 465 18.97 -2.91 2.02
N LEU A 466 18.48 -2.19 3.04
CA LEU A 466 17.17 -1.51 2.99
C LEU A 466 17.07 -0.54 1.81
N ALA A 467 18.12 0.26 1.56
CA ALA A 467 18.16 1.17 0.42
C ALA A 467 18.06 0.43 -0.92
N ALA A 468 18.79 -0.69 -1.10
CA ALA A 468 18.69 -1.51 -2.31
C ALA A 468 17.30 -2.11 -2.47
N GLY A 469 16.67 -2.60 -1.40
CA GLY A 469 15.30 -3.11 -1.44
C GLY A 469 14.30 -2.04 -1.88
N LEU A 470 14.40 -0.83 -1.33
CA LEU A 470 13.55 0.31 -1.69
C LEU A 470 13.76 0.75 -3.15
N VAL A 471 15.01 0.78 -3.64
CA VAL A 471 15.30 1.09 -5.04
C VAL A 471 14.79 -0.01 -5.98
N ALA A 472 14.96 -1.28 -5.62
CA ALA A 472 14.44 -2.40 -6.40
C ALA A 472 12.91 -2.37 -6.48
N PHE A 473 12.24 -2.03 -5.37
CA PHE A 473 10.80 -1.81 -5.33
C PHE A 473 10.39 -0.62 -6.21
N ALA A 474 11.09 0.52 -6.13
CA ALA A 474 10.83 1.69 -6.96
C ALA A 474 10.99 1.40 -8.47
N LEU A 475 11.97 0.59 -8.87
CA LEU A 475 12.12 0.16 -10.26
C LEU A 475 10.95 -0.71 -10.74
N GLN A 476 10.37 -1.52 -9.85
CA GLN A 476 9.20 -2.32 -10.19
C GLN A 476 7.92 -1.48 -10.41
N LEU A 477 7.84 -0.28 -9.83
CA LEU A 477 6.72 0.65 -10.05
C LEU A 477 6.60 1.12 -11.51
N PHE A 478 7.65 0.97 -12.33
CA PHE A 478 7.56 1.25 -13.78
C PHE A 478 6.73 0.21 -14.56
N VAL A 479 6.51 -0.97 -13.99
CA VAL A 479 5.89 -2.10 -14.71
C VAL A 479 4.71 -2.74 -13.99
N ASP A 480 4.35 -2.21 -12.81
CA ASP A 480 3.15 -2.61 -12.09
C ASP A 480 2.62 -1.50 -11.16
N PHE A 481 1.49 -1.78 -10.50
CA PHE A 481 0.75 -0.88 -9.60
C PHE A 481 0.89 -1.26 -8.12
N HIS A 482 2.11 -1.57 -7.64
CA HIS A 482 2.30 -2.10 -6.28
C HIS A 482 1.75 -1.21 -5.16
N PHE A 483 1.65 0.12 -5.34
CA PHE A 483 1.02 0.98 -4.33
C PHE A 483 -0.50 0.84 -4.23
N LYS A 484 -1.16 0.25 -5.24
CA LYS A 484 -2.59 -0.09 -5.21
C LYS A 484 -2.86 -1.42 -4.49
N ILE A 485 -1.81 -2.15 -4.09
CA ILE A 485 -1.90 -3.37 -3.28
C ILE A 485 -1.61 -3.00 -1.81
N PRO A 486 -2.61 -2.96 -0.92
CA PRO A 486 -2.44 -2.48 0.46
C PRO A 486 -1.26 -3.13 1.19
N ALA A 487 -1.16 -4.47 1.16
CA ALA A 487 -0.07 -5.18 1.85
C ALA A 487 1.34 -4.71 1.43
N LEU A 488 1.53 -4.38 0.14
CA LEU A 488 2.81 -3.89 -0.37
C LEU A 488 3.06 -2.43 -0.01
N ALA A 489 2.03 -1.58 -0.11
CA ALA A 489 2.11 -0.19 0.35
C ALA A 489 2.49 -0.16 1.85
N LEU A 490 1.83 -0.96 2.68
CA LEU A 490 2.10 -1.04 4.11
C LEU A 490 3.50 -1.58 4.42
N ALA A 491 3.95 -2.64 3.73
CA ALA A 491 5.30 -3.18 3.88
C ALA A 491 6.36 -2.14 3.45
N PHE A 492 6.13 -1.45 2.33
CA PHE A 492 6.99 -0.35 1.87
C PHE A 492 7.08 0.76 2.91
N ALA A 493 5.96 1.21 3.49
CA ALA A 493 5.94 2.23 4.54
C ALA A 493 6.81 1.84 5.74
N VAL A 494 6.70 0.59 6.22
CA VAL A 494 7.50 0.11 7.35
C VAL A 494 8.98 0.04 6.99
N VAL A 495 9.34 -0.52 5.84
CA VAL A 495 10.74 -0.62 5.38
C VAL A 495 11.34 0.77 5.14
N ALA A 496 10.58 1.69 4.56
CA ALA A 496 10.99 3.08 4.38
C ALA A 496 11.19 3.79 5.72
N ALA A 497 10.31 3.59 6.70
CA ALA A 497 10.48 4.13 8.05
C ALA A 497 11.75 3.61 8.72
N LEU A 498 12.01 2.29 8.65
CA LEU A 498 13.24 1.67 9.16
C LEU A 498 14.49 2.26 8.47
N TYR A 499 14.43 2.46 7.16
CA TYR A 499 15.52 3.09 6.41
C TYR A 499 15.75 4.54 6.87
N VAL A 500 14.70 5.34 7.00
CA VAL A 500 14.80 6.75 7.43
C VAL A 500 15.39 6.84 8.83
N GLN A 501 14.89 6.06 9.79
CA GLN A 501 15.42 6.03 11.15
C GLN A 501 16.92 5.72 11.19
N ALA A 502 17.37 4.85 10.30
CA ALA A 502 18.76 4.41 10.25
C ALA A 502 19.65 5.38 9.44
N ALA A 503 19.13 6.05 8.42
CA ALA A 503 19.91 6.84 7.45
C ALA A 503 19.76 8.36 7.60
N TRP A 504 18.62 8.84 8.12
CA TRP A 504 18.33 10.23 8.45
C TRP A 504 17.87 10.30 9.91
N PRO A 505 18.80 10.44 10.86
CA PRO A 505 18.46 10.41 12.28
C PRO A 505 17.75 11.67 12.72
N GLN A 506 16.88 11.51 13.71
CA GLN A 506 16.13 12.62 14.27
C GLN A 506 17.01 13.51 15.15
N CYS A 507 16.89 14.83 15.00
CA CYS A 507 17.48 15.79 15.92
C CYS A 507 16.64 15.86 17.21
N ARG A 508 17.30 15.91 18.37
CA ARG A 508 16.62 16.22 19.64
C ARG A 508 16.01 17.61 19.55
N ALA A 509 14.76 17.75 19.97
CA ALA A 509 14.15 19.06 20.15
C ALA A 509 14.37 19.52 21.60
N PRO A 510 14.67 20.81 21.84
CA PRO A 510 14.62 21.36 23.18
C PRO A 510 13.18 21.27 23.73
N ALA A 511 13.04 21.20 25.05
CA ALA A 511 11.73 21.24 25.69
C ALA A 511 11.03 22.56 25.33
N GLU A 512 9.86 22.48 24.68
CA GLU A 512 9.08 23.64 24.28
C GLU A 512 7.98 23.93 25.31
N ARG A 513 7.72 25.22 25.59
CA ARG A 513 6.55 25.64 26.38
C ARG A 513 5.26 25.24 25.67
N GLY A 514 4.21 24.85 26.41
CA GLY A 514 2.88 24.56 25.86
C GLY A 514 2.45 23.08 25.81
N ASP A 515 3.08 22.20 26.58
CA ASP A 515 2.77 20.76 26.59
C ASP A 515 1.30 20.43 26.97
N PHE A 516 0.62 21.30 27.71
CA PHE A 516 -0.80 21.15 28.05
C PHE A 516 -1.70 21.20 26.80
N PHE A 517 -1.57 22.25 25.99
CA PHE A 517 -2.35 22.39 24.76
C PHE A 517 -1.99 21.30 23.72
N LYS A 518 -0.74 20.84 23.71
CA LYS A 518 -0.32 19.71 22.86
C LYS A 518 -1.02 18.41 23.26
N ALA A 519 -1.12 18.12 24.56
CA ALA A 519 -1.81 16.92 25.06
C ALA A 519 -3.28 16.89 24.63
N TRP A 520 -4.01 18.00 24.86
CA TRP A 520 -5.41 18.15 24.43
C TRP A 520 -5.56 18.13 22.91
N GLY A 521 -4.65 18.76 22.17
CA GLY A 521 -4.63 18.73 20.71
C GLY A 521 -4.53 17.32 20.16
N PHE A 522 -3.59 16.50 20.67
CA PHE A 522 -3.47 15.11 20.25
C PHE A 522 -4.71 14.28 20.61
N ALA A 523 -5.26 14.45 21.81
CA ALA A 523 -6.48 13.76 22.24
C ALA A 523 -7.70 14.13 21.37
N ALA A 524 -7.86 15.41 21.04
CA ALA A 524 -8.92 15.89 20.16
C ALA A 524 -8.81 15.31 18.74
N VAL A 525 -7.60 15.28 18.17
CA VAL A 525 -7.37 14.66 16.85
C VAL A 525 -7.61 13.14 16.92
N ALA A 526 -7.25 12.47 18.00
CA ALA A 526 -7.52 11.05 18.20
C ALA A 526 -9.03 10.77 18.23
N PHE A 527 -9.79 11.58 18.95
CA PHE A 527 -11.24 11.47 19.02
C PHE A 527 -11.91 11.76 17.66
N ALA A 528 -11.49 12.82 16.97
CA ALA A 528 -11.96 13.14 15.63
C ALA A 528 -11.65 12.02 14.61
N THR A 529 -10.46 11.42 14.69
CA THR A 529 -10.06 10.27 13.88
C THR A 529 -10.99 9.08 14.13
N LEU A 530 -11.31 8.79 15.40
CA LEU A 530 -12.19 7.69 15.77
C LEU A 530 -13.62 7.91 15.25
N ILE A 531 -14.15 9.13 15.38
CA ILE A 531 -15.45 9.52 14.82
C ILE A 531 -15.45 9.34 13.30
N GLY A 532 -14.46 9.87 12.60
CA GLY A 532 -14.36 9.72 11.14
C GLY A 532 -14.23 8.27 10.70
N LEU A 533 -13.45 7.46 11.43
CA LEU A 533 -13.29 6.03 11.15
C LEU A 533 -14.64 5.29 11.26
N ILE A 534 -15.33 5.45 12.39
CA ILE A 534 -16.58 4.72 12.69
C ILE A 534 -17.76 5.26 11.86
N GLY A 535 -17.87 6.59 11.75
CA GLY A 535 -18.98 7.27 11.11
C GLY A 535 -18.89 7.36 9.59
N HIS A 536 -17.69 7.25 9.01
CA HIS A 536 -17.49 7.45 7.57
C HIS A 536 -16.71 6.32 6.89
N VAL A 537 -15.44 6.08 7.28
CA VAL A 537 -14.56 5.16 6.54
C VAL A 537 -15.05 3.71 6.56
N LEU A 538 -15.40 3.17 7.73
CA LEU A 538 -15.86 1.79 7.85
C LEU A 538 -17.22 1.55 7.15
N PRO A 539 -18.22 2.44 7.28
CA PRO A 539 -19.45 2.38 6.49
C PRO A 539 -19.21 2.32 4.98
N LEU A 540 -18.33 3.16 4.42
CA LEU A 540 -18.04 3.18 2.99
C LEU A 540 -17.50 1.84 2.48
N TYR A 541 -16.50 1.26 3.16
CA TYR A 541 -15.98 -0.06 2.77
C TYR A 541 -17.00 -1.19 2.96
N ARG A 542 -17.88 -1.10 3.96
CA ARG A 542 -18.99 -2.06 4.13
C ARG A 542 -20.01 -1.95 3.01
N ALA A 543 -20.36 -0.74 2.57
CA ALA A 543 -21.25 -0.52 1.43
C ALA A 543 -20.65 -1.09 0.15
N GLU A 544 -19.36 -0.82 -0.10
CA GLU A 544 -18.66 -1.35 -1.27
C GLU A 544 -18.51 -2.88 -1.24
N ALA A 545 -18.28 -3.48 -0.07
CA ALA A 545 -18.24 -4.94 0.06
C ALA A 545 -19.60 -5.58 -0.30
N LEU A 546 -20.71 -4.99 0.18
CA LEU A 546 -22.06 -5.43 -0.18
C LEU A 546 -22.32 -5.32 -1.69
N ARG A 547 -21.93 -4.18 -2.30
CA ARG A 547 -22.07 -3.97 -3.74
C ARG A 547 -21.25 -4.98 -4.54
N TYR A 548 -19.98 -5.15 -4.19
CA TYR A 548 -19.05 -6.02 -4.90
C TYR A 548 -19.50 -7.49 -4.86
N ASP A 549 -19.94 -7.97 -3.69
CA ASP A 549 -20.45 -9.34 -3.57
C ASP A 549 -21.74 -9.54 -4.37
N ALA A 550 -22.64 -8.54 -4.39
CA ALA A 550 -23.86 -8.56 -5.19
C ALA A 550 -23.56 -8.58 -6.70
N ARG A 551 -22.71 -7.66 -7.20
CA ARG A 551 -22.32 -7.61 -8.62
C ARG A 551 -21.65 -8.92 -9.04
N ARG A 552 -20.73 -9.43 -8.23
CA ARG A 552 -20.08 -10.72 -8.50
C ARG A 552 -21.06 -11.90 -8.51
N ALA A 553 -22.10 -11.89 -7.67
CA ALA A 553 -23.12 -12.92 -7.68
C ALA A 553 -23.93 -12.90 -8.98
N ILE A 554 -24.28 -11.71 -9.47
CA ILE A 554 -24.95 -11.50 -10.76
C ILE A 554 -24.07 -11.95 -11.92
N ASP A 555 -22.80 -11.53 -11.97
CA ASP A 555 -21.89 -11.87 -13.06
C ASP A 555 -21.69 -13.39 -13.18
N ARG A 556 -21.74 -14.13 -12.06
CA ARG A 556 -21.65 -15.60 -12.07
C ARG A 556 -22.82 -16.27 -12.77
N LEU A 557 -24.02 -15.67 -12.77
CA LEU A 557 -25.18 -16.21 -13.50
C LEU A 557 -24.87 -16.26 -14.99
N ALA A 558 -24.27 -15.18 -15.52
CA ALA A 558 -23.86 -15.10 -16.92
C ALA A 558 -22.69 -16.06 -17.24
N VAL A 559 -21.64 -16.06 -16.41
CA VAL A 559 -20.44 -16.88 -16.65
C VAL A 559 -20.74 -18.39 -16.61
N ARG A 560 -21.66 -18.82 -15.74
CA ARG A 560 -22.05 -20.24 -15.61
C ARG A 560 -23.18 -20.65 -16.55
N ALA A 561 -23.72 -19.72 -17.36
CA ALA A 561 -24.92 -19.93 -18.16
C ALA A 561 -26.06 -20.54 -17.32
N THR A 562 -26.25 -20.03 -16.09
CA THR A 562 -27.23 -20.56 -15.14
C THR A 562 -28.65 -20.40 -15.72
N PRO A 563 -29.52 -21.42 -15.66
CA PRO A 563 -30.90 -21.32 -16.14
C PRO A 563 -31.67 -20.21 -15.42
N VAL A 564 -32.54 -19.50 -16.16
CA VAL A 564 -33.33 -18.38 -15.63
C VAL A 564 -34.19 -18.77 -14.42
N SER A 565 -34.64 -20.03 -14.34
CA SER A 565 -35.38 -20.58 -13.19
C SER A 565 -34.62 -20.50 -11.86
N GLU A 566 -33.29 -20.47 -11.90
CA GLU A 566 -32.42 -20.43 -10.72
C GLU A 566 -31.99 -19.00 -10.34
N TRP A 567 -32.37 -17.98 -11.12
CA TRP A 567 -31.90 -16.60 -10.89
C TRP A 567 -32.54 -15.97 -9.66
N ARG A 568 -33.81 -16.30 -9.35
CA ARG A 568 -34.60 -15.63 -8.31
C ARG A 568 -33.93 -15.50 -6.94
N PRO A 569 -33.37 -16.57 -6.32
CA PRO A 569 -32.70 -16.43 -5.03
C PRO A 569 -31.48 -15.49 -5.10
N VAL A 570 -30.65 -15.63 -6.13
CA VAL A 570 -29.44 -14.82 -6.32
C VAL A 570 -29.78 -13.35 -6.51
N LEU A 571 -30.76 -13.04 -7.36
CA LEU A 571 -31.19 -11.66 -7.59
C LEU A 571 -31.83 -11.05 -6.34
N THR A 572 -32.57 -11.83 -5.56
CA THR A 572 -33.20 -11.37 -4.30
C THR A 572 -32.16 -10.93 -3.29
N ASP A 573 -31.11 -11.73 -3.09
CA ASP A 573 -30.03 -11.39 -2.16
C ASP A 573 -29.19 -10.22 -2.68
N ALA A 574 -28.90 -10.18 -3.98
CA ALA A 574 -28.20 -9.08 -4.62
C ALA A 574 -28.97 -7.75 -4.49
N LEU A 575 -30.29 -7.76 -4.73
CA LEU A 575 -31.14 -6.58 -4.58
C LEU A 575 -31.14 -6.05 -3.14
N LYS A 576 -31.30 -6.93 -2.14
CA LYS A 576 -31.23 -6.53 -0.72
C LYS A 576 -29.87 -5.94 -0.36
N ALA A 577 -28.78 -6.55 -0.84
CA ALA A 577 -27.42 -6.08 -0.60
C ALA A 577 -27.18 -4.70 -1.24
N LEU A 578 -27.60 -4.50 -2.49
CA LEU A 578 -27.46 -3.23 -3.21
C LEU A 578 -28.30 -2.10 -2.60
N GLN A 579 -29.55 -2.38 -2.21
CA GLN A 579 -30.37 -1.42 -1.48
C GLN A 579 -29.72 -1.03 -0.14
N ARG A 580 -29.12 -1.99 0.57
CA ARG A 580 -28.39 -1.70 1.80
C ARG A 580 -27.11 -0.89 1.53
N ALA A 581 -26.37 -1.21 0.47
CA ALA A 581 -25.19 -0.46 0.05
C ALA A 581 -25.56 1.02 -0.21
N ASN A 582 -26.61 1.28 -1.00
CA ASN A 582 -27.05 2.66 -1.31
C ASN A 582 -27.60 3.42 -0.09
N ARG A 583 -28.15 2.74 0.91
CA ARG A 583 -28.55 3.38 2.17
C ARG A 583 -27.34 3.81 3.01
N ILE A 584 -26.25 3.05 2.95
CA ILE A 584 -25.03 3.34 3.72
C ILE A 584 -24.19 4.39 2.98
N ASP A 585 -24.03 4.25 1.67
CA ASP A 585 -23.30 5.16 0.80
C ASP A 585 -24.15 5.54 -0.42
N PRO A 586 -24.97 6.60 -0.32
CA PRO A 586 -25.77 7.07 -1.44
C PRO A 586 -24.96 7.80 -2.52
N THR A 587 -23.65 8.02 -2.31
CA THR A 587 -22.77 8.75 -3.23
C THR A 587 -22.02 7.85 -4.21
N ASN A 588 -22.09 6.53 -4.01
CA ASN A 588 -21.50 5.55 -4.91
C ASN A 588 -22.37 5.34 -6.16
N ALA A 589 -21.99 5.97 -7.27
CA ALA A 589 -22.76 5.88 -8.52
C ALA A 589 -22.79 4.45 -9.08
N ALA A 590 -21.72 3.67 -8.92
CA ALA A 590 -21.69 2.28 -9.36
C ALA A 590 -22.71 1.41 -8.61
N ALA A 591 -22.94 1.69 -7.32
CA ALA A 591 -23.96 0.98 -6.54
C ALA A 591 -25.39 1.28 -7.02
N TRP A 592 -25.65 2.50 -7.49
CA TRP A 592 -26.91 2.86 -8.16
C TRP A 592 -27.06 2.20 -9.53
N ALA A 593 -25.99 2.13 -10.33
CA ALA A 593 -26.00 1.44 -11.61
C ALA A 593 -26.23 -0.08 -11.44
N ASP A 594 -25.57 -0.71 -10.48
CA ASP A 594 -25.78 -2.12 -10.12
C ASP A 594 -27.22 -2.37 -9.64
N LEU A 595 -27.80 -1.42 -8.88
CA LEU A 595 -29.20 -1.48 -8.47
C LEU A 595 -30.16 -1.38 -9.66
N SER A 596 -29.86 -0.54 -10.65
CA SER A 596 -30.62 -0.49 -11.91
C SER A 596 -30.52 -1.83 -12.65
N TYR A 597 -29.31 -2.39 -12.74
CA TYR A 597 -29.07 -3.65 -13.42
C TYR A 597 -29.84 -4.82 -12.81
N VAL A 598 -29.77 -5.01 -11.49
CA VAL A 598 -30.49 -6.13 -10.84
C VAL A 598 -32.01 -6.02 -11.00
N LYS A 599 -32.56 -4.80 -11.03
CA LYS A 599 -34.00 -4.57 -11.26
C LYS A 599 -34.41 -4.87 -12.70
N ALA A 600 -33.56 -4.53 -13.67
CA ALA A 600 -33.76 -4.94 -15.05
C ALA A 600 -33.76 -6.46 -15.18
N LEU A 601 -32.87 -7.18 -14.48
CA LEU A 601 -32.85 -8.64 -14.44
C LEU A 601 -34.11 -9.24 -13.78
N PHE A 602 -34.64 -8.60 -12.73
CA PHE A 602 -35.89 -9.04 -12.09
C PHE A 602 -37.10 -9.00 -13.04
N ALA A 603 -37.15 -8.02 -13.95
CA ALA A 603 -38.24 -7.92 -14.92
C ALA A 603 -38.32 -9.14 -15.86
N TRP A 604 -37.22 -9.87 -16.08
CA TRP A 604 -37.22 -11.11 -16.87
C TRP A 604 -37.85 -12.29 -16.14
N ILE A 605 -37.77 -12.34 -14.80
CA ILE A 605 -38.31 -13.43 -13.99
C ILE A 605 -39.69 -13.12 -13.40
N GLU A 606 -40.08 -11.84 -13.32
CA GLU A 606 -41.38 -11.37 -12.82
C GLU A 606 -42.05 -10.40 -13.82
N PRO A 607 -42.44 -10.88 -15.01
CA PRO A 607 -42.96 -10.01 -16.08
C PRO A 607 -44.27 -9.30 -15.71
N THR A 608 -45.04 -9.84 -14.76
CA THR A 608 -46.27 -9.20 -14.24
C THR A 608 -46.01 -7.88 -13.50
N ARG A 609 -44.76 -7.64 -13.07
CA ARG A 609 -44.32 -6.42 -12.37
C ARG A 609 -43.34 -5.59 -13.21
N LEU A 610 -43.30 -5.83 -14.51
CA LEU A 610 -42.36 -5.19 -15.44
C LEU A 610 -42.36 -3.67 -15.31
N ASP A 611 -43.54 -3.03 -15.30
CA ASP A 611 -43.64 -1.56 -15.22
C ASP A 611 -43.05 -1.00 -13.92
N ALA A 612 -43.29 -1.68 -12.79
CA ALA A 612 -42.74 -1.28 -11.50
C ALA A 612 -41.21 -1.39 -11.49
N PHE A 613 -40.65 -2.51 -11.96
CA PHE A 613 -39.21 -2.69 -12.05
C PHE A 613 -38.56 -1.72 -13.05
N ALA A 614 -39.24 -1.40 -14.15
CA ALA A 614 -38.74 -0.46 -15.15
C ALA A 614 -38.63 0.98 -14.60
N ILE A 615 -39.66 1.47 -13.90
CA ILE A 615 -39.64 2.78 -13.23
C ILE A 615 -38.53 2.82 -12.19
N GLU A 616 -38.42 1.77 -11.39
CA GLU A 616 -37.43 1.70 -10.33
C GLU A 616 -35.98 1.57 -10.86
N ALA A 617 -35.78 0.91 -12.00
CA ALA A 617 -34.50 0.79 -12.68
C ALA A 617 -34.09 2.12 -13.34
N GLU A 618 -35.04 2.84 -13.94
CA GLU A 618 -34.83 4.18 -14.51
C GLU A 618 -34.39 5.15 -13.41
N HIS A 619 -35.12 5.20 -12.30
CA HIS A 619 -34.76 6.04 -11.16
C HIS A 619 -33.33 5.74 -10.66
N ALA A 620 -32.97 4.45 -10.52
CA ALA A 620 -31.63 4.08 -10.10
C ALA A 620 -30.55 4.48 -11.11
N ALA A 621 -30.80 4.34 -12.41
CA ALA A 621 -29.86 4.76 -13.46
C ALA A 621 -29.70 6.30 -13.50
N ASP A 622 -30.80 7.05 -13.35
CA ASP A 622 -30.76 8.50 -13.29
C ASP A 622 -30.00 9.00 -12.05
N ARG A 623 -30.14 8.30 -10.91
CA ARG A 623 -29.31 8.58 -9.72
C ARG A 623 -27.82 8.34 -9.97
N ALA A 624 -27.45 7.26 -10.68
CA ALA A 624 -26.06 7.01 -11.07
C ALA A 624 -25.53 8.15 -11.97
N LEU A 625 -26.30 8.54 -12.99
CA LEU A 625 -25.94 9.60 -13.94
C LEU A 625 -25.91 11.01 -13.32
N ALA A 626 -26.69 11.25 -12.27
CA ALA A 626 -26.64 12.48 -11.49
C ALA A 626 -25.35 12.60 -10.68
N LEU A 627 -24.76 11.47 -10.26
CA LEU A 627 -23.50 11.42 -9.52
C LEU A 627 -22.29 11.44 -10.46
N SER A 628 -22.36 10.78 -11.61
CA SER A 628 -21.31 10.81 -12.62
C SER A 628 -21.82 10.43 -14.01
N LYS A 629 -21.28 11.07 -15.04
CA LYS A 629 -21.58 10.77 -16.45
C LYS A 629 -20.39 10.12 -17.17
N ALA A 630 -19.30 9.87 -16.46
CA ALA A 630 -18.03 9.42 -17.04
C ALA A 630 -17.99 7.91 -17.33
N ASP A 631 -18.80 7.12 -16.64
CA ASP A 631 -18.86 5.68 -16.85
C ASP A 631 -19.90 5.35 -17.95
N PRO A 632 -19.50 4.70 -19.06
CA PRO A 632 -20.43 4.33 -20.14
C PRO A 632 -21.53 3.36 -19.69
N GLU A 633 -21.26 2.53 -18.66
CA GLU A 633 -22.24 1.58 -18.15
C GLU A 633 -23.49 2.30 -17.62
N PHE A 634 -23.35 3.49 -17.04
CA PHE A 634 -24.48 4.20 -16.45
C PHE A 634 -25.49 4.67 -17.51
N TRP A 635 -24.98 5.07 -18.68
CA TRP A 635 -25.81 5.38 -19.84
C TRP A 635 -26.52 4.13 -20.39
N ILE A 636 -25.83 2.99 -20.42
CA ILE A 636 -26.44 1.70 -20.80
C ILE A 636 -27.57 1.33 -19.83
N ARG A 637 -27.36 1.47 -18.52
CA ARG A 637 -28.40 1.17 -17.51
C ARG A 637 -29.65 2.03 -17.72
N ARG A 638 -29.47 3.32 -18.00
CA ARG A 638 -30.59 4.21 -18.33
C ARG A 638 -31.31 3.80 -19.61
N GLY A 639 -30.55 3.50 -20.68
CA GLY A 639 -31.12 3.05 -21.96
C GLY A 639 -31.96 1.79 -21.81
N VAL A 640 -31.44 0.78 -21.10
CA VAL A 640 -32.16 -0.48 -20.81
C VAL A 640 -33.45 -0.22 -20.05
N ALA A 641 -33.42 0.62 -19.01
CA ALA A 641 -34.63 0.95 -18.25
C ALA A 641 -35.68 1.67 -19.09
N LEU A 642 -35.28 2.58 -19.98
CA LEU A 642 -36.17 3.29 -20.89
C LEU A 642 -36.79 2.36 -21.95
N ASP A 643 -36.02 1.41 -22.47
CA ASP A 643 -36.52 0.37 -23.39
C ASP A 643 -37.56 -0.53 -22.73
N MET A 644 -37.36 -0.91 -21.47
CA MET A 644 -38.36 -1.65 -20.69
C MET A 644 -39.67 -0.87 -20.58
N ARG A 645 -39.62 0.46 -20.57
CA ARG A 645 -40.78 1.36 -20.58
C ARG A 645 -41.30 1.70 -21.99
N ARG A 646 -40.75 1.08 -23.04
CA ARG A 646 -41.06 1.35 -24.45
C ARG A 646 -40.79 2.79 -24.90
N ARG A 647 -39.94 3.53 -24.18
CA ARG A 647 -39.49 4.90 -24.50
C ARG A 647 -38.25 4.86 -25.40
N HIS A 648 -38.37 4.19 -26.55
CA HIS A 648 -37.24 3.85 -27.41
C HIS A 648 -36.46 5.06 -27.94
N LEU A 649 -37.11 6.20 -28.19
CA LEU A 649 -36.42 7.41 -28.66
C LEU A 649 -35.42 7.93 -27.61
N GLU A 650 -35.84 7.98 -26.35
CA GLU A 650 -34.99 8.43 -25.23
C GLU A 650 -33.94 7.39 -24.87
N ALA A 651 -34.29 6.10 -24.96
CA ALA A 651 -33.33 5.00 -24.79
C ALA A 651 -32.20 5.10 -25.83
N GLY A 652 -32.53 5.36 -27.10
CA GLY A 652 -31.57 5.56 -28.17
C GLY A 652 -30.57 6.68 -27.88
N ALA A 653 -31.03 7.80 -27.32
CA ALA A 653 -30.15 8.88 -26.90
C ALA A 653 -29.15 8.44 -25.82
N ALA A 654 -29.59 7.63 -24.84
CA ALA A 654 -28.71 7.10 -23.81
C ALA A 654 -27.65 6.13 -24.38
N PHE A 655 -28.03 5.22 -25.29
CA PHE A 655 -27.06 4.32 -25.92
C PHE A 655 -26.06 5.05 -26.82
N VAL A 656 -26.47 6.11 -27.51
CA VAL A 656 -25.56 6.97 -28.27
C VAL A 656 -24.54 7.63 -27.34
N GLN A 657 -24.95 8.09 -26.15
CA GLN A 657 -24.01 8.61 -25.15
C GLN A 657 -23.05 7.54 -24.64
N ALA A 658 -23.52 6.30 -24.39
CA ALA A 658 -22.66 5.19 -23.99
C ALA A 658 -21.56 4.91 -25.03
N VAL A 659 -21.93 4.86 -26.32
CA VAL A 659 -20.99 4.67 -27.44
C VAL A 659 -20.05 5.87 -27.59
N ALA A 660 -20.52 7.09 -27.38
CA ALA A 660 -19.68 8.28 -27.45
C ALA A 660 -18.62 8.31 -26.34
N THR A 661 -18.95 7.86 -25.13
CA THR A 661 -18.04 7.77 -23.99
C THR A 661 -17.01 6.65 -24.17
N ALA A 662 -17.40 5.52 -24.75
CA ALA A 662 -16.54 4.35 -24.93
C ALA A 662 -16.64 3.76 -26.36
N PRO A 663 -16.10 4.46 -27.38
CA PRO A 663 -16.32 4.11 -28.79
C PRO A 663 -15.65 2.81 -29.21
N ALA A 664 -14.61 2.38 -28.49
CA ALA A 664 -13.87 1.15 -28.76
C ALA A 664 -14.24 -0.01 -27.82
N TRP A 665 -15.27 0.15 -26.98
CA TRP A 665 -15.72 -0.90 -26.08
C TRP A 665 -16.86 -1.71 -26.71
N ALA A 666 -16.65 -3.01 -26.91
CA ALA A 666 -17.63 -3.88 -27.57
C ALA A 666 -18.97 -3.92 -26.82
N GLY A 667 -18.95 -3.84 -25.48
CA GLY A 667 -20.15 -3.84 -24.64
C GLY A 667 -21.14 -2.71 -24.99
N ALA A 668 -20.65 -1.48 -25.18
CA ALA A 668 -21.49 -0.35 -25.56
C ALA A 668 -22.20 -0.58 -26.91
N TRP A 669 -21.48 -1.13 -27.89
CA TRP A 669 -22.03 -1.43 -29.22
C TRP A 669 -23.02 -2.59 -29.20
N TYR A 670 -22.78 -3.63 -28.41
CA TYR A 670 -23.76 -4.71 -28.22
C TYR A 670 -25.07 -4.16 -27.67
N HIS A 671 -25.02 -3.37 -26.60
CA HIS A 671 -26.23 -2.80 -25.99
C HIS A 671 -26.95 -1.83 -26.94
N HIS A 672 -26.23 -1.02 -27.69
CA HIS A 672 -26.82 -0.17 -28.73
C HIS A 672 -27.48 -1.00 -29.84
N ALA A 673 -26.84 -2.08 -30.28
CA ALA A 673 -27.40 -2.98 -31.29
C ALA A 673 -28.66 -3.70 -30.79
N PHE A 674 -28.66 -4.13 -29.52
CA PHE A 674 -29.82 -4.74 -28.88
C PHE A 674 -31.00 -3.77 -28.85
N HIS A 675 -30.78 -2.53 -28.44
CA HIS A 675 -31.80 -1.48 -28.49
C HIS A 675 -32.40 -1.31 -29.88
N LEU A 676 -31.57 -1.15 -30.90
CA LEU A 676 -32.02 -0.98 -32.29
C LEU A 676 -32.81 -2.20 -32.78
N SER A 677 -32.50 -3.41 -32.29
CA SER A 677 -33.23 -4.63 -32.64
C SER A 677 -34.68 -4.65 -32.14
N LEU A 678 -35.01 -3.86 -31.11
CA LEU A 678 -36.37 -3.73 -30.59
C LEU A 678 -37.27 -2.88 -31.51
N ILE A 679 -36.68 -2.15 -32.48
CA ILE A 679 -37.37 -1.25 -33.40
C ILE A 679 -37.31 -1.87 -34.81
N PRO A 680 -38.40 -2.45 -35.34
CA PRO A 680 -38.36 -3.18 -36.61
C PRO A 680 -37.78 -2.38 -37.78
N SER A 681 -38.06 -1.07 -37.85
CA SER A 681 -37.54 -0.18 -38.89
C SER A 681 -36.02 0.07 -38.81
N GLN A 682 -35.38 -0.23 -37.68
CA GLN A 682 -33.95 -0.03 -37.45
C GLN A 682 -33.13 -1.32 -37.62
N ARG A 683 -33.73 -2.43 -38.09
CA ARG A 683 -33.07 -3.73 -38.26
C ARG A 683 -31.71 -3.65 -38.97
N GLY A 684 -31.63 -2.87 -40.07
CA GLY A 684 -30.37 -2.67 -40.80
C GLY A 684 -29.28 -1.99 -39.96
N ARG A 685 -29.65 -1.00 -39.15
CA ARG A 685 -28.72 -0.34 -38.22
C ARG A 685 -28.32 -1.26 -37.07
N ALA A 686 -29.25 -2.09 -36.58
CA ALA A 686 -28.95 -3.10 -35.57
C ALA A 686 -27.89 -4.08 -36.08
N LEU A 687 -28.04 -4.62 -37.29
CA LEU A 687 -27.04 -5.49 -37.92
C LEU A 687 -25.69 -4.79 -38.07
N ALA A 688 -25.65 -3.54 -38.52
CA ALA A 688 -24.40 -2.78 -38.64
C ALA A 688 -23.70 -2.57 -37.29
N ALA A 689 -24.46 -2.29 -36.23
CA ALA A 689 -23.93 -2.15 -34.87
C ALA A 689 -23.43 -3.50 -34.30
N VAL A 690 -24.12 -4.61 -34.58
CA VAL A 690 -23.64 -5.96 -34.24
C VAL A 690 -22.32 -6.27 -34.95
N GLU A 691 -22.22 -5.98 -36.25
CA GLU A 691 -20.98 -6.19 -37.01
C GLU A 691 -19.83 -5.28 -36.52
N PHE A 692 -20.13 -4.07 -36.04
CA PHE A 692 -19.12 -3.25 -35.36
C PHE A 692 -18.67 -3.88 -34.04
N CYS A 693 -19.60 -4.33 -33.20
CA CYS A 693 -19.29 -5.03 -31.95
C CYS A 693 -18.41 -6.27 -32.20
N LEU A 694 -18.75 -7.11 -33.18
CA LEU A 694 -17.98 -8.32 -33.51
C LEU A 694 -16.62 -8.03 -34.16
N ARG A 695 -16.43 -6.84 -34.76
CA ARG A 695 -15.10 -6.38 -35.19
C ARG A 695 -14.21 -5.98 -34.01
N LEU A 696 -14.80 -5.42 -32.95
CA LEU A 696 -14.08 -5.09 -31.71
C LEU A 696 -13.78 -6.35 -30.87
N ASP A 697 -14.76 -7.24 -30.75
CA ASP A 697 -14.67 -8.50 -30.03
C ASP A 697 -15.39 -9.62 -30.79
N ALA A 698 -14.64 -10.38 -31.58
CA ALA A 698 -15.17 -11.52 -32.31
C ALA A 698 -15.71 -12.63 -31.37
N GLY A 699 -15.28 -12.66 -30.11
CA GLY A 699 -15.69 -13.62 -29.09
C GLY A 699 -16.99 -13.26 -28.37
N ASN A 700 -17.58 -12.09 -28.64
CA ASN A 700 -18.79 -11.65 -27.95
C ASN A 700 -20.00 -12.53 -28.30
N ARG A 701 -20.34 -13.46 -27.39
CA ARG A 701 -21.40 -14.47 -27.59
C ARG A 701 -22.79 -13.85 -27.74
N GLU A 702 -23.06 -12.77 -27.02
CA GLU A 702 -24.36 -12.11 -27.04
C GLU A 702 -24.60 -11.41 -28.38
N ALA A 703 -23.58 -10.73 -28.91
CA ALA A 703 -23.61 -10.13 -30.24
C ALA A 703 -23.74 -11.20 -31.35
N GLN A 704 -23.05 -12.34 -31.24
CA GLN A 704 -23.22 -13.46 -32.18
C GLN A 704 -24.64 -14.03 -32.16
N ALA A 705 -25.25 -14.17 -30.98
CA ALA A 705 -26.63 -14.62 -30.84
C ALA A 705 -27.62 -13.61 -31.42
N LEU A 706 -27.42 -12.31 -31.16
CA LEU A 706 -28.24 -11.25 -31.72
C LEU A 706 -28.14 -11.20 -33.25
N ARG A 707 -26.94 -11.37 -33.82
CA ARG A 707 -26.76 -11.49 -35.28
C ARG A 707 -27.63 -12.58 -35.87
N ARG A 708 -27.53 -13.80 -35.33
CA ARG A 708 -28.32 -14.95 -35.81
C ARG A 708 -29.80 -14.66 -35.79
N ARG A 709 -30.33 -14.12 -34.68
CA ARG A 709 -31.73 -13.70 -34.58
C ARG A 709 -32.11 -12.68 -35.65
N LEU A 710 -31.27 -11.67 -35.88
CA LEU A 710 -31.50 -10.61 -36.89
C LEU A 710 -31.28 -11.07 -38.34
N THR A 711 -30.68 -12.23 -38.60
CA THR A 711 -30.55 -12.80 -39.95
C THR A 711 -31.59 -13.88 -40.21
N GLU A 712 -31.96 -14.67 -39.21
CA GLU A 712 -32.90 -15.79 -39.32
C GLU A 712 -34.37 -15.34 -39.29
N SER A 713 -34.70 -14.28 -38.57
CA SER A 713 -36.07 -13.71 -38.51
C SER A 713 -36.50 -12.96 -39.79
N GLY A 714 -36.02 -13.40 -40.96
CA GLY A 714 -36.66 -13.13 -42.25
C GLY A 714 -37.96 -13.94 -42.45
N GLY A 715 -38.28 -14.87 -41.55
CA GLY A 715 -39.62 -15.42 -41.32
C GLY A 715 -40.18 -14.92 -39.98
N ALA A 716 -41.50 -14.66 -39.93
CA ALA A 716 -42.27 -13.99 -38.87
C ALA A 716 -42.16 -14.66 -37.45
N PRO A 717 -42.57 -13.94 -36.38
CA PRO A 717 -41.89 -13.87 -35.07
C PRO A 717 -41.93 -15.10 -34.16
#